data_AF-A0A8J6XH55-F1
#
_entry.id   AF-A0A8J6XH55-F1
#
_cell.length_a   1.000
_cell.length_b   1.000
_cell.length_c   1.000
_cell.angle_alpha   90.00
_cell.angle_beta   90.00
_cell.angle_gamma   90.00
#
_symmetry.space_group_name_H-M   'P 1'
#
loop_
_entity.id
_entity.type
_entity.pdbx_description
1 polymer ?
#
loop_
_entity_poly.entity_id
_entity_poly.type
_entity_poly.pdbx_seq_one_letter_code
_entity_poly.pdbx_strand_id
1 'polypeptide(L)'
;MSILDFPRLHFQGFARIHAPTGHKNGSVDFSTNTCYMNGKPVDHNFPASEYHKYLYNLGPRYNAQGELDENGPFSMAMGWDFGGNGHFSIEAKIVSTQREFGQVDDRDPVVGRNVDLWGHYNEYVKTTFNRARFFECDPASNWTNTIMLGQLNFGRLGASNEVPYMLSAPISGMQLARWQDFNHIRELPEHCLNDEFKRAAVYQFTIPKDAEDWLWGEDAVQSPTVSMLRAAMNREEVLGLVMQFSISNMSAPEQPDSPTFWELHGTIGLWCKDELSTYPHGRLLTPRHVNNQAESTLSNLTLQVTPQGVSLNMVTAVPCVGRAAKPGPGPTHTIGEKLELGDLFVCTHSQKLIASIPKQAYQREAHQLTSGIIDVPLASKFENICDEIEQQGLCIIGTPPDGERRVLVQEEEINLQVDDACLFIEFPNLQRGEDHAVELEVRSFVRGRPAAVESVYLQQFYNPRAFPQLLDDEGKTHFPRSSEMEIIHFKPGRESKGDFAPTCVISTDSLGRGWVTLRGANSGTAKVLLSTRSDELNCDTNHQDEAVIAYDNDNKLGFWSGAGFFAVRVMSNDWHLESIPDEAVDFNLIYEHVLAFYELAFSFMKADVFSLADKCKVETYSRLMWQMSDPKNKYKTYYMPPSRDMSQPKATLLRKFLKNQQRVGYVPLAQPEPKPLQRTIQTRQELVVALKQAAEVEVAVMLQYIYAGYSIPNYATGEEYVRRGLWTTEQLHLACGDGKEVHNYGMRGVLIEVSREEMIHFLLVNNILMAIGEPFYPACPDFNELNRRFPIDVDLALEPFNATTIQRFVRLEMPDFLEEKLAHEVPSSNPTVERLHGYSALSELYCQIREALVNIPDLFMVKKGSTGGEHRLFMRDDLNKAHPDYQMQVDDLKTALFAIDMIVEQGEGCHAESPKFARSHYQQFRRVADALTQEQMHDAETGRKVPWNPSYPALRNPSVHHRDYNTNVVTVPQTRAVMEIFNETYFIMMQLMVQHFGLMPTGSLRRSKLMNAGIDVMTGMMRPLGELLMSMPSGKYGKTAGPSFEIETPIYIPNPELAMSAIARRFEQLGHQARATQVIHSSVYEMFDFYARFFEDLANHPQSLFH
;
A
#
# COMPACT_ATOMS: atom_id res chain seq x y z
N MET A 1 14.22 16.82 -23.95
CA MET A 1 14.28 16.98 -22.49
C MET A 1 12.85 16.77 -21.99
N SER A 2 12.60 16.03 -20.92
CA SER A 2 13.15 16.07 -19.57
C SER A 2 12.81 17.37 -18.82
N ILE A 3 13.01 17.38 -17.51
CA ILE A 3 12.85 18.54 -16.60
C ILE A 3 13.64 19.79 -17.00
N LEU A 4 14.52 19.67 -18.01
CA LEU A 4 15.31 20.75 -18.60
C LEU A 4 14.65 21.39 -19.85
N ASP A 5 13.56 20.83 -20.41
CA ASP A 5 12.71 21.48 -21.43
C ASP A 5 11.48 22.14 -20.76
N PHE A 6 10.56 22.66 -21.57
CA PHE A 6 9.31 23.27 -21.16
C PHE A 6 8.09 22.51 -21.71
N PRO A 7 6.95 22.50 -20.99
CA PRO A 7 6.72 23.19 -19.71
C PRO A 7 7.19 22.41 -18.48
N ARG A 8 7.42 23.13 -17.38
CA ARG A 8 7.84 22.61 -16.07
C ARG A 8 6.83 23.03 -14.99
N LEU A 9 6.60 22.15 -14.01
CA LEU A 9 5.87 22.44 -12.77
C LEU A 9 6.84 22.20 -11.59
N HIS A 10 7.15 23.23 -10.81
CA HIS A 10 8.07 23.13 -9.67
C HIS A 10 7.29 23.00 -8.38
N PHE A 11 7.63 22.03 -7.54
CA PHE A 11 6.92 21.74 -6.30
C PHE A 11 7.87 21.57 -5.11
N GLN A 12 7.43 22.00 -3.93
CA GLN A 12 8.17 21.82 -2.69
C GLN A 12 7.24 21.47 -1.53
N GLY A 13 7.83 20.98 -0.44
CA GLY A 13 7.12 20.61 0.78
C GLY A 13 7.95 19.69 1.66
N PHE A 14 7.31 18.70 2.27
CA PHE A 14 7.97 17.73 3.13
C PHE A 14 7.68 16.29 2.70
N ALA A 15 8.69 15.41 2.77
CA ALA A 15 8.51 13.97 2.74
C ALA A 15 8.50 13.42 4.18
N ARG A 16 7.56 12.53 4.49
CA ARG A 16 7.47 11.81 5.77
C ARG A 16 7.84 10.35 5.55
N ILE A 17 8.83 9.88 6.32
CA ILE A 17 9.48 8.58 6.16
C ILE A 17 9.48 7.84 7.50
N HIS A 18 8.95 6.61 7.50
CA HIS A 18 8.84 5.73 8.66
C HIS A 18 9.59 4.42 8.36
N ALA A 19 10.92 4.42 8.40
CA ALA A 19 11.77 3.38 7.80
C ALA A 19 12.61 2.65 8.86
N PRO A 20 12.67 1.31 8.85
CA PRO A 20 13.22 0.52 9.95
C PRO A 20 14.75 0.69 10.08
N THR A 21 15.21 1.37 11.13
CA THR A 21 16.63 1.76 11.29
C THR A 21 17.54 0.66 11.81
N GLY A 22 17.00 -0.28 12.58
CA GLY A 22 17.79 -1.25 13.37
C GLY A 22 18.54 -2.31 12.56
N HIS A 23 18.45 -2.29 11.23
CA HIS A 23 19.22 -3.13 10.32
C HIS A 23 20.66 -2.63 10.09
N LYS A 24 20.88 -1.30 10.24
CA LYS A 24 22.15 -0.66 9.92
C LYS A 24 23.25 -0.93 10.96
N ASN A 25 22.94 -1.60 12.07
CA ASN A 25 23.90 -2.04 13.09
C ASN A 25 24.83 -3.18 12.63
N GLY A 26 24.46 -3.93 11.57
CA GLY A 26 25.22 -5.09 11.08
C GLY A 26 24.95 -6.40 11.82
N SER A 27 23.96 -6.46 12.72
CA SER A 27 23.58 -7.65 13.49
C SER A 27 22.64 -8.60 12.75
N VAL A 28 22.56 -8.52 11.41
CA VAL A 28 21.65 -9.33 10.59
C VAL A 28 22.36 -9.82 9.33
N ASP A 29 22.28 -11.14 9.09
CA ASP A 29 22.69 -11.79 7.85
C ASP A 29 21.54 -11.71 6.84
N PHE A 30 21.73 -10.93 5.78
CA PHE A 30 20.74 -10.73 4.71
C PHE A 30 20.84 -11.76 3.57
N SER A 31 21.78 -12.71 3.65
CA SER A 31 21.89 -13.87 2.77
C SER A 31 20.99 -15.03 3.22
N THR A 32 20.89 -15.27 4.53
CA THR A 32 20.01 -16.30 5.12
C THR A 32 18.71 -15.74 5.69
N ASN A 33 18.66 -14.42 5.96
CA ASN A 33 17.67 -13.75 6.80
C ASN A 33 17.74 -14.22 8.27
N THR A 34 18.91 -14.04 8.91
CA THR A 34 19.17 -14.48 10.30
C THR A 34 19.65 -13.33 11.18
N CYS A 35 19.04 -13.15 12.35
CA CYS A 35 19.47 -12.18 13.37
C CYS A 35 20.63 -12.73 14.22
N TYR A 36 21.55 -11.87 14.67
CA TYR A 36 22.73 -12.23 15.46
C TYR A 36 22.76 -11.52 16.83
N MET A 37 23.18 -12.27 17.85
CA MET A 37 23.39 -11.79 19.22
C MET A 37 24.73 -12.32 19.73
N ASN A 38 25.62 -11.41 20.12
CA ASN A 38 26.97 -11.73 20.63
C ASN A 38 27.77 -12.68 19.71
N GLY A 39 27.82 -12.33 18.42
CA GLY A 39 28.53 -13.09 17.37
C GLY A 39 27.87 -14.39 16.92
N LYS A 40 26.69 -14.76 17.48
CA LYS A 40 26.02 -16.04 17.22
C LYS A 40 24.60 -15.84 16.69
N PRO A 41 24.12 -16.72 15.78
CA PRO A 41 22.76 -16.63 15.27
C PRO A 41 21.75 -16.84 16.40
N VAL A 42 20.65 -16.08 16.36
CA VAL A 42 19.54 -16.15 17.31
C VAL A 42 18.64 -17.34 16.96
N ASP A 43 18.26 -18.12 17.96
CA ASP A 43 17.31 -19.23 17.79
C ASP A 43 15.91 -18.71 17.42
N HIS A 44 15.18 -19.40 16.54
CA HIS A 44 13.86 -18.96 16.08
C HIS A 44 12.81 -18.93 17.20
N ASN A 45 13.02 -19.66 18.31
CA ASN A 45 12.17 -19.64 19.51
C ASN A 45 12.58 -18.54 20.51
N PHE A 46 13.65 -17.79 20.25
CA PHE A 46 14.14 -16.78 21.18
C PHE A 46 13.13 -15.61 21.28
N PRO A 47 12.70 -15.19 22.48
CA PRO A 47 11.64 -14.19 22.61
C PRO A 47 12.05 -12.86 21.95
N ALA A 48 11.27 -12.39 20.98
CA ALA A 48 11.60 -11.16 20.25
C ALA A 48 11.76 -9.94 21.18
N SER A 49 10.98 -9.87 22.27
CA SER A 49 11.13 -8.83 23.30
C SER A 49 12.48 -8.88 24.04
N GLU A 50 13.13 -10.04 24.15
CA GLU A 50 14.48 -10.15 24.71
C GLU A 50 15.55 -9.76 23.68
N TYR A 51 15.35 -10.09 22.39
CA TYR A 51 16.23 -9.61 21.32
C TYR A 51 16.15 -8.09 21.13
N HIS A 52 14.93 -7.52 21.15
CA HIS A 52 14.73 -6.07 21.11
C HIS A 52 15.34 -5.39 22.33
N LYS A 53 15.20 -5.99 23.52
CA LYS A 53 15.89 -5.51 24.74
C LYS A 53 17.41 -5.65 24.66
N TYR A 54 17.94 -6.66 23.97
CA TYR A 54 19.38 -6.76 23.68
C TYR A 54 19.84 -5.59 22.80
N LEU A 55 19.20 -5.35 21.64
CA LEU A 55 19.52 -4.23 20.76
C LEU A 55 19.37 -2.86 21.46
N TYR A 56 18.40 -2.71 22.36
CA TYR A 56 18.23 -1.49 23.16
C TYR A 56 19.42 -1.20 24.08
N ASN A 57 20.06 -2.24 24.60
CA ASN A 57 21.24 -2.14 25.48
C ASN A 57 22.57 -2.35 24.74
N LEU A 58 22.54 -2.49 23.40
CA LEU A 58 23.72 -2.69 22.58
C LEU A 58 24.31 -1.33 22.16
N GLY A 59 25.51 -1.04 22.64
CA GLY A 59 26.20 0.23 22.35
C GLY A 59 25.63 1.44 23.12
N PRO A 60 26.03 2.67 22.75
CA PRO A 60 25.65 3.87 23.46
C PRO A 60 24.19 4.29 23.20
N ARG A 61 23.59 4.94 24.21
CA ARG A 61 22.25 5.55 24.15
C ARG A 61 22.33 7.07 24.14
N TYR A 62 21.28 7.73 23.67
CA TYR A 62 21.21 9.19 23.53
C TYR A 62 19.83 9.77 23.83
N ASN A 63 19.79 11.06 24.18
CA ASN A 63 18.58 11.81 24.51
C ASN A 63 17.92 12.47 23.27
N ALA A 64 16.75 13.08 23.44
CA ALA A 64 16.04 13.78 22.35
C ALA A 64 16.70 15.11 21.89
N GLN A 65 17.89 15.43 22.42
CA GLN A 65 18.73 16.54 21.95
C GLN A 65 19.91 16.00 21.11
N GLY A 66 20.12 14.68 21.06
CA GLY A 66 21.21 14.03 20.35
C GLY A 66 22.50 13.86 21.14
N GLU A 67 22.46 14.17 22.44
CA GLU A 67 23.57 14.05 23.38
C GLU A 67 23.62 12.62 23.94
N LEU A 68 24.82 12.08 24.19
CA LEU A 68 24.96 10.75 24.77
C LEU A 68 24.47 10.73 26.22
N ASP A 69 23.56 9.81 26.53
CA ASP A 69 22.88 9.68 27.82
C ASP A 69 22.62 8.20 28.12
N GLU A 70 23.17 7.69 29.23
CA GLU A 70 22.93 6.33 29.72
C GLU A 70 21.47 6.06 30.13
N ASN A 71 20.64 7.10 30.24
CA ASN A 71 19.20 7.02 30.49
C ASN A 71 18.37 7.45 29.28
N GLY A 72 19.01 7.77 28.15
CA GLY A 72 18.37 8.22 26.93
C GLY A 72 17.40 7.18 26.35
N PRO A 73 16.27 7.59 25.75
CA PRO A 73 15.28 6.69 25.19
C PRO A 73 15.72 6.06 23.86
N PHE A 74 16.75 6.59 23.18
CA PHE A 74 17.24 6.05 21.91
C PHE A 74 18.49 5.17 22.09
N SER A 75 18.65 4.16 21.23
CA SER A 75 19.85 3.30 21.13
C SER A 75 20.50 3.45 19.76
N MET A 76 21.83 3.63 19.71
CA MET A 76 22.54 3.66 18.42
C MET A 76 22.48 2.33 17.65
N ALA A 77 22.22 1.20 18.31
CA ALA A 77 22.08 -0.09 17.64
C ALA A 77 20.65 -0.39 17.16
N MET A 78 19.60 0.15 17.81
CA MET A 78 18.25 0.12 17.24
C MET A 78 18.04 1.23 16.20
N GLY A 79 18.82 2.31 16.28
CA GLY A 79 18.55 3.57 15.62
C GLY A 79 17.36 4.29 16.25
N TRP A 80 16.75 5.21 15.51
CA TRP A 80 15.67 6.07 16.00
C TRP A 80 14.26 5.58 15.65
N ASP A 81 14.11 4.67 14.68
CA ASP A 81 12.83 4.23 14.13
C ASP A 81 12.90 2.72 13.80
N PHE A 82 12.97 1.88 14.83
CA PHE A 82 13.01 0.41 14.66
C PHE A 82 11.61 -0.15 14.35
N GLY A 83 10.56 0.51 14.87
CA GLY A 83 9.16 0.34 14.51
C GLY A 83 8.75 0.88 13.13
N GLY A 84 9.72 1.30 12.30
CA GLY A 84 9.45 1.80 10.95
C GLY A 84 8.82 0.74 10.03
N ASN A 85 7.58 0.99 9.60
CA ASN A 85 6.80 0.11 8.71
C ASN A 85 7.06 0.32 7.20
N GLY A 86 8.10 1.07 6.86
CA GLY A 86 8.49 1.46 5.49
C GLY A 86 7.56 2.49 4.83
N HIS A 87 6.63 3.12 5.55
CA HIS A 87 5.70 4.07 4.93
C HIS A 87 6.40 5.33 4.41
N PHE A 88 6.14 5.66 3.14
CA PHE A 88 6.47 6.93 2.50
C PHE A 88 5.20 7.72 2.18
N SER A 89 5.25 9.04 2.33
CA SER A 89 4.18 9.99 1.97
C SER A 89 4.77 11.40 1.84
N ILE A 90 4.14 12.27 1.05
CA ILE A 90 4.57 13.67 0.92
C ILE A 90 3.42 14.64 1.25
N GLU A 91 3.78 15.82 1.73
CA GLU A 91 2.93 16.99 1.88
C GLU A 91 3.56 18.12 1.06
N ALA A 92 3.24 18.20 -0.23
CA ALA A 92 3.88 19.10 -1.19
C ALA A 92 2.89 19.86 -2.08
N LYS A 93 3.33 21.01 -2.59
CA LYS A 93 2.55 21.91 -3.45
C LYS A 93 3.36 22.46 -4.60
N ILE A 94 2.72 22.70 -5.73
CA ILE A 94 3.33 23.44 -6.85
C ILE A 94 3.50 24.90 -6.42
N VAL A 95 4.70 25.45 -6.59
CA VAL A 95 5.08 26.81 -6.16
C VAL A 95 5.43 27.74 -7.30
N SER A 96 5.84 27.19 -8.46
CA SER A 96 5.96 27.97 -9.68
C SER A 96 5.82 27.08 -10.91
N THR A 97 5.73 27.72 -12.07
CA THR A 97 5.66 27.08 -13.38
C THR A 97 6.66 27.73 -14.34
N GLN A 98 7.13 27.00 -15.35
CA GLN A 98 7.85 27.58 -16.47
C GLN A 98 7.26 27.10 -17.80
N ARG A 99 6.90 28.04 -18.68
CA ARG A 99 6.46 27.78 -20.06
C ARG A 99 7.53 28.09 -21.10
N GLU A 100 8.49 28.95 -20.76
CA GLU A 100 9.53 29.48 -21.66
C GLU A 100 10.86 29.64 -20.92
N PHE A 101 11.96 29.70 -21.68
CA PHE A 101 13.33 29.76 -21.16
C PHE A 101 13.54 30.94 -20.19
N GLY A 102 13.95 30.64 -18.96
CA GLY A 102 14.20 31.64 -17.92
C GLY A 102 12.98 32.39 -17.40
N GLN A 103 11.76 32.04 -17.84
CA GLN A 103 10.51 32.68 -17.39
C GLN A 103 9.81 31.82 -16.35
N VAL A 104 9.85 32.26 -15.09
CA VAL A 104 9.13 31.68 -13.96
C VAL A 104 7.80 32.42 -13.77
N ASP A 105 6.70 31.66 -13.70
CA ASP A 105 5.35 32.16 -13.45
C ASP A 105 4.82 31.59 -12.12
N ASP A 106 4.67 32.48 -11.13
CA ASP A 106 4.18 32.23 -9.77
C ASP A 106 2.65 32.40 -9.64
N ARG A 107 1.93 32.58 -10.75
CA ARG A 107 0.49 32.96 -10.78
C ARG A 107 -0.38 32.07 -11.66
N ASP A 108 0.20 31.07 -12.31
CA ASP A 108 -0.56 30.03 -13.01
C ASP A 108 -1.57 29.37 -12.03
N PRO A 109 -2.85 29.15 -12.39
CA PRO A 109 -3.88 28.60 -11.50
C PRO A 109 -3.62 27.21 -10.89
N VAL A 110 -2.52 26.53 -11.26
CA VAL A 110 -2.03 25.32 -10.59
C VAL A 110 -1.11 25.60 -9.39
N VAL A 111 -0.57 26.81 -9.25
CA VAL A 111 0.27 27.22 -8.11
C VAL A 111 -0.55 27.22 -6.80
N GLY A 112 0.05 26.74 -5.72
CA GLY A 112 -0.59 26.54 -4.42
C GLY A 112 -1.43 25.26 -4.31
N ARG A 113 -1.67 24.55 -5.42
CA ARG A 113 -2.35 23.25 -5.45
C ARG A 113 -1.38 22.09 -5.12
N ASN A 114 -1.93 20.97 -4.65
CA ASN A 114 -1.14 19.87 -4.08
C ASN A 114 -0.48 18.97 -5.15
N VAL A 115 0.60 18.30 -4.75
CA VAL A 115 1.18 17.12 -5.41
C VAL A 115 1.13 15.95 -4.42
N ASP A 116 0.57 14.83 -4.83
CA ASP A 116 0.28 13.67 -3.97
C ASP A 116 0.79 12.37 -4.58
N LEU A 117 1.47 11.57 -3.75
CA LEU A 117 2.05 10.27 -4.14
C LEU A 117 1.43 9.15 -3.31
N TRP A 118 0.79 8.19 -3.99
CA TRP A 118 0.07 7.09 -3.34
C TRP A 118 0.73 5.73 -3.56
N GLY A 119 0.25 4.74 -2.81
CA GLY A 119 0.58 3.34 -3.03
C GLY A 119 -0.15 2.75 -4.23
N HIS A 120 0.17 1.51 -4.54
CA HIS A 120 -0.63 0.70 -5.47
C HIS A 120 -2.01 0.40 -4.87
N TYR A 121 -3.05 0.37 -5.70
CA TYR A 121 -4.35 -0.17 -5.31
C TYR A 121 -4.21 -1.66 -4.99
N ASN A 122 -4.78 -2.07 -3.87
CA ASN A 122 -4.77 -3.44 -3.37
C ASN A 122 -6.17 -4.03 -3.52
N GLU A 123 -6.31 -5.00 -4.41
CA GLU A 123 -7.58 -5.64 -4.76
C GLU A 123 -8.19 -6.43 -3.60
N TYR A 124 -7.35 -7.00 -2.71
CA TYR A 124 -7.80 -7.90 -1.62
C TYR A 124 -8.49 -7.14 -0.47
N VAL A 125 -8.06 -5.90 -0.21
CA VAL A 125 -8.64 -4.98 0.80
C VAL A 125 -9.30 -3.74 0.17
N LYS A 126 -9.33 -3.67 -1.17
CA LYS A 126 -9.97 -2.62 -1.98
C LYS A 126 -9.54 -1.19 -1.56
N THR A 127 -8.23 -0.87 -1.66
CA THR A 127 -7.67 0.46 -1.30
C THR A 127 -6.25 0.76 -1.80
N THR A 128 -5.92 2.03 -2.12
CA THR A 128 -4.52 2.54 -2.22
C THR A 128 -3.89 2.95 -0.88
N PHE A 129 -4.64 2.95 0.24
CA PHE A 129 -4.15 3.41 1.55
C PHE A 129 -3.10 2.51 2.21
N ASN A 130 -2.61 1.51 1.48
CA ASN A 130 -1.33 0.87 1.75
C ASN A 130 -0.15 1.84 1.68
N ARG A 131 -0.30 3.00 1.01
CA ARG A 131 0.72 4.07 0.81
C ARG A 131 1.92 3.64 -0.05
N ALA A 132 2.74 4.62 -0.39
CA ALA A 132 4.07 4.40 -0.98
C ALA A 132 5.02 3.72 0.03
N ARG A 133 6.14 3.19 -0.45
CA ARG A 133 7.18 2.56 0.37
C ARG A 133 8.52 3.27 0.24
N PHE A 134 9.23 3.34 1.36
CA PHE A 134 10.67 3.55 1.46
C PHE A 134 11.27 2.26 2.04
N PHE A 135 12.33 1.74 1.42
CA PHE A 135 13.04 0.53 1.84
C PHE A 135 14.42 0.50 1.18
N GLU A 136 15.28 -0.40 1.64
CA GLU A 136 16.63 -0.59 1.12
C GLU A 136 16.73 -1.89 0.31
N CYS A 137 17.50 -1.88 -0.79
CA CYS A 137 17.90 -3.13 -1.47
C CYS A 137 18.84 -3.96 -0.58
N ASP A 138 19.66 -3.26 0.21
CA ASP A 138 20.55 -3.76 1.24
C ASP A 138 20.31 -2.94 2.53
N PRO A 139 19.55 -3.48 3.50
CA PRO A 139 19.24 -2.78 4.75
C PRO A 139 20.44 -2.50 5.67
N ALA A 140 21.60 -3.10 5.41
CA ALA A 140 22.85 -2.78 6.09
C ALA A 140 23.65 -1.66 5.37
N SER A 141 23.10 -1.06 4.32
CA SER A 141 23.78 -0.07 3.48
C SER A 141 23.15 1.33 3.50
N ASN A 142 23.99 2.36 3.58
CA ASN A 142 23.55 3.75 3.38
C ASN A 142 23.22 4.10 1.92
N TRP A 143 23.70 3.31 0.94
CA TRP A 143 23.61 3.64 -0.49
C TRP A 143 22.33 3.17 -1.19
N THR A 144 21.55 2.27 -0.58
CA THR A 144 20.50 1.52 -1.32
C THR A 144 19.07 1.97 -1.04
N ASN A 145 18.91 3.16 -0.45
CA ASN A 145 17.63 3.84 -0.24
C ASN A 145 16.80 3.83 -1.53
N THR A 146 15.63 3.21 -1.48
CA THR A 146 14.74 2.96 -2.62
C THR A 146 13.32 3.41 -2.29
N ILE A 147 12.70 4.19 -3.18
CA ILE A 147 11.30 4.61 -3.07
C ILE A 147 10.46 3.86 -4.10
N MET A 148 9.31 3.34 -3.68
CA MET A 148 8.30 2.75 -4.56
C MET A 148 6.95 3.47 -4.38
N LEU A 149 6.39 3.90 -5.50
CA LEU A 149 5.10 4.57 -5.61
C LEU A 149 4.12 3.67 -6.39
N GLY A 150 2.84 4.01 -6.40
CA GLY A 150 1.84 3.38 -7.28
C GLY A 150 1.01 4.38 -8.11
N GLN A 151 0.99 5.67 -7.72
CA GLN A 151 0.21 6.69 -8.42
C GLN A 151 0.78 8.09 -8.14
N LEU A 152 0.85 8.94 -9.18
CA LEU A 152 1.04 10.39 -9.08
C LEU A 152 -0.30 11.07 -9.29
N ASN A 153 -0.61 12.05 -8.45
CA ASN A 153 -1.71 12.96 -8.68
C ASN A 153 -1.24 14.40 -8.40
N PHE A 154 -1.72 15.38 -9.17
CA PHE A 154 -1.47 16.79 -8.85
C PHE A 154 -2.65 17.71 -9.22
N GLY A 155 -2.69 18.90 -8.62
CA GLY A 155 -3.61 19.96 -8.99
C GLY A 155 -4.96 19.96 -8.27
N ARG A 156 -5.15 19.16 -7.21
CA ARG A 156 -6.29 19.31 -6.28
C ARG A 156 -6.09 20.50 -5.33
N LEU A 157 -7.19 21.01 -4.77
CA LEU A 157 -7.16 22.03 -3.72
C LEU A 157 -8.16 21.68 -2.61
N GLY A 158 -7.66 21.23 -1.46
CA GLY A 158 -8.51 20.62 -0.42
C GLY A 158 -8.79 19.15 -0.75
N ALA A 159 -10.02 18.69 -0.58
CA ALA A 159 -10.44 17.34 -0.92
C ALA A 159 -10.78 17.22 -2.43
N SER A 160 -10.43 16.11 -3.07
CA SER A 160 -10.60 15.94 -4.52
C SER A 160 -12.06 15.83 -5.01
N ASN A 161 -13.02 15.62 -4.10
CA ASN A 161 -14.45 15.72 -4.38
C ASN A 161 -14.98 17.17 -4.42
N GLU A 162 -14.16 18.16 -4.07
CA GLU A 162 -14.48 19.59 -4.19
C GLU A 162 -13.72 20.28 -5.32
N VAL A 163 -12.41 20.09 -5.37
CA VAL A 163 -11.54 20.56 -6.45
C VAL A 163 -10.66 19.37 -6.87
N PRO A 164 -10.99 18.68 -7.96
CA PRO A 164 -10.34 17.44 -8.34
C PRO A 164 -8.90 17.67 -8.79
N TYR A 165 -8.16 16.56 -8.92
CA TYR A 165 -6.84 16.57 -9.53
C TYR A 165 -6.91 17.02 -11.00
N MET A 166 -5.92 17.80 -11.44
CA MET A 166 -5.73 18.10 -12.87
C MET A 166 -5.15 16.91 -13.63
N LEU A 167 -4.31 16.11 -12.96
CA LEU A 167 -3.80 14.84 -13.46
C LEU A 167 -3.86 13.79 -12.35
N SER A 168 -4.30 12.59 -12.72
CA SER A 168 -4.06 11.35 -11.99
C SER A 168 -3.49 10.31 -12.98
N ALA A 169 -2.41 9.61 -12.61
CA ALA A 169 -1.84 8.55 -13.43
C ALA A 169 -1.03 7.56 -12.56
N PRO A 170 -0.91 6.28 -12.96
CA PRO A 170 -0.15 5.29 -12.19
C PRO A 170 1.36 5.58 -12.21
N ILE A 171 2.08 5.04 -11.24
CA ILE A 171 3.54 4.89 -11.28
C ILE A 171 3.88 3.40 -11.09
N SER A 172 4.91 2.93 -11.78
CA SER A 172 5.49 1.59 -11.59
C SER A 172 7.01 1.66 -11.37
N GLY A 173 7.63 0.51 -11.10
CA GLY A 173 9.06 0.42 -10.82
C GLY A 173 9.46 0.79 -9.39
N MET A 174 10.76 0.69 -9.10
CA MET A 174 11.38 0.95 -7.79
C MET A 174 12.59 1.86 -8.01
N GLN A 175 12.62 3.02 -7.38
CA GLN A 175 13.65 4.03 -7.65
C GLN A 175 14.70 4.09 -6.56
N LEU A 176 15.90 3.59 -6.90
CA LEU A 176 17.12 3.80 -6.14
C LEU A 176 17.47 5.30 -6.12
N ALA A 177 17.97 5.81 -5.00
CA ALA A 177 18.51 7.16 -4.92
C ALA A 177 19.73 7.34 -5.86
N ARG A 178 19.55 8.09 -6.97
CA ARG A 178 20.53 8.17 -8.07
C ARG A 178 21.71 9.08 -7.78
N TRP A 179 21.47 10.22 -7.14
CA TRP A 179 22.51 11.04 -6.55
C TRP A 179 22.31 11.03 -5.05
N GLN A 180 23.40 10.79 -4.31
CA GLN A 180 23.41 10.78 -2.85
C GLN A 180 24.58 11.64 -2.38
N ASP A 181 24.25 12.76 -1.75
CA ASP A 181 25.20 13.72 -1.21
C ASP A 181 25.30 13.51 0.30
N PHE A 182 26.47 13.04 0.76
CA PHE A 182 26.75 12.82 2.18
C PHE A 182 27.30 14.08 2.87
N ASN A 183 27.25 15.25 2.23
CA ASN A 183 27.73 16.52 2.80
C ASN A 183 26.93 17.72 2.24
N HIS A 184 25.61 17.57 2.13
CA HIS A 184 24.72 18.61 1.59
C HIS A 184 24.47 19.77 2.56
N ILE A 185 24.65 19.55 3.86
CA ILE A 185 24.66 20.60 4.89
C ILE A 185 26.04 20.57 5.57
N ARG A 186 26.71 21.72 5.68
CA ARG A 186 28.11 21.79 6.13
C ARG A 186 28.25 22.08 7.63
N GLU A 187 27.54 23.08 8.15
CA GLU A 187 27.59 23.47 9.57
C GLU A 187 26.35 22.93 10.32
N LEU A 188 26.57 21.90 11.16
CA LEU A 188 25.52 21.33 12.01
C LEU A 188 25.86 21.52 13.50
N PRO A 189 24.86 21.80 14.36
CA PRO A 189 24.99 21.69 15.82
C PRO A 189 25.40 20.28 16.23
N GLU A 190 26.01 20.11 17.41
CA GLU A 190 26.42 18.81 17.90
C GLU A 190 25.22 17.87 18.13
N HIS A 191 25.21 16.71 17.47
CA HIS A 191 24.19 15.67 17.59
C HIS A 191 24.72 14.34 17.01
N CYS A 192 24.42 13.22 17.67
CA CYS A 192 24.80 11.87 17.22
C CYS A 192 24.29 11.43 15.83
N LEU A 193 23.33 12.15 15.22
CA LEU A 193 22.70 11.83 13.93
C LEU A 193 23.11 12.81 12.81
N ASN A 194 24.15 13.63 13.03
CA ASN A 194 24.63 14.58 12.02
C ASN A 194 25.01 13.91 10.69
N ASP A 195 25.43 12.65 10.71
CA ASP A 195 25.72 11.86 9.51
C ASP A 195 24.49 11.54 8.64
N GLU A 196 23.28 11.60 9.20
CA GLU A 196 22.00 11.50 8.46
C GLU A 196 21.46 12.90 8.12
N PHE A 197 21.47 13.84 9.07
CA PHE A 197 20.97 15.21 8.87
C PHE A 197 21.64 15.95 7.71
N LYS A 198 22.94 15.68 7.47
CA LYS A 198 23.71 16.30 6.38
C LYS A 198 23.44 15.70 4.99
N ARG A 199 22.61 14.66 4.87
CA ARG A 199 22.37 13.96 3.61
C ARG A 199 21.36 14.67 2.71
N ALA A 200 21.54 14.49 1.41
CA ALA A 200 20.49 14.68 0.41
C ALA A 200 20.48 13.53 -0.61
N ALA A 201 19.31 13.18 -1.13
CA ALA A 201 19.12 12.11 -2.10
C ALA A 201 18.16 12.52 -3.22
N VAL A 202 18.45 12.16 -4.48
CA VAL A 202 17.64 12.48 -5.66
C VAL A 202 17.01 11.23 -6.27
N TYR A 203 15.72 11.30 -6.57
CA TYR A 203 14.92 10.24 -7.18
C TYR A 203 14.23 10.78 -8.45
N GLN A 204 14.05 9.91 -9.44
CA GLN A 204 13.30 10.24 -10.67
C GLN A 204 12.33 9.11 -11.01
N PHE A 205 11.09 9.46 -11.32
CA PHE A 205 10.06 8.55 -11.80
C PHE A 205 9.55 9.04 -13.15
N THR A 206 9.16 8.13 -14.05
CA THR A 206 8.38 8.47 -15.25
C THR A 206 7.06 7.74 -15.31
N ILE A 207 6.16 8.29 -16.12
CA ILE A 207 4.85 7.72 -16.42
C ILE A 207 4.70 7.71 -17.94
N PRO A 208 4.60 6.54 -18.59
CA PRO A 208 4.32 6.43 -20.02
C PRO A 208 2.96 7.05 -20.37
N LYS A 209 2.87 7.78 -21.49
CA LYS A 209 1.61 8.42 -21.94
C LYS A 209 0.53 7.46 -22.42
N ASP A 210 0.90 6.20 -22.62
CA ASP A 210 0.08 5.05 -22.98
C ASP A 210 -0.23 4.14 -21.78
N ALA A 211 0.14 4.56 -20.56
CA ALA A 211 -0.24 3.85 -19.34
C ALA A 211 -1.77 3.77 -19.18
N GLU A 212 -2.25 2.58 -18.81
CA GLU A 212 -3.64 2.38 -18.39
C GLU A 212 -3.96 3.30 -17.19
N ASP A 213 -5.23 3.70 -17.04
CA ASP A 213 -5.69 4.60 -15.97
C ASP A 213 -5.04 6.02 -15.94
N TRP A 214 -4.52 6.51 -17.08
CA TRP A 214 -4.17 7.92 -17.22
C TRP A 214 -5.44 8.81 -17.30
N LEU A 215 -5.63 9.70 -16.32
CA LEU A 215 -6.81 10.55 -16.18
C LEU A 215 -6.43 12.05 -16.14
N TRP A 216 -6.86 12.81 -17.15
CA TRP A 216 -6.83 14.27 -17.12
C TRP A 216 -8.15 14.81 -16.54
N GLY A 217 -8.09 15.52 -15.42
CA GLY A 217 -9.25 16.19 -14.84
C GLY A 217 -9.70 17.42 -15.63
N GLU A 218 -10.96 17.82 -15.47
CA GLU A 218 -11.54 18.97 -16.19
C GLU A 218 -10.80 20.28 -15.85
N ASP A 219 -10.42 20.45 -14.58
CA ASP A 219 -9.66 21.60 -14.07
C ASP A 219 -8.31 21.84 -14.78
N ALA A 220 -7.75 20.84 -15.48
CA ALA A 220 -6.49 20.97 -16.21
C ALA A 220 -6.50 22.09 -17.27
N VAL A 221 -7.67 22.45 -17.80
CA VAL A 221 -7.81 23.54 -18.79
C VAL A 221 -7.73 24.93 -18.17
N GLN A 222 -7.84 25.05 -16.83
CA GLN A 222 -7.72 26.33 -16.13
C GLN A 222 -6.26 26.81 -16.03
N SER A 223 -5.29 25.87 -16.03
CA SER A 223 -3.87 26.16 -16.02
C SER A 223 -3.31 26.22 -17.44
N PRO A 224 -2.77 27.37 -17.90
CA PRO A 224 -2.06 27.46 -19.18
C PRO A 224 -0.87 26.50 -19.25
N THR A 225 -0.14 26.30 -18.15
CA THR A 225 1.04 25.42 -18.13
C THR A 225 0.65 23.95 -18.18
N VAL A 226 -0.37 23.51 -17.43
CA VAL A 226 -0.85 22.12 -17.51
C VAL A 226 -1.53 21.85 -18.87
N SER A 227 -2.21 22.84 -19.45
CA SER A 227 -2.73 22.76 -20.83
C SER A 227 -1.61 22.59 -21.86
N MET A 228 -0.49 23.33 -21.72
CA MET A 228 0.70 23.17 -22.55
C MET A 228 1.37 21.80 -22.35
N LEU A 229 1.41 21.29 -21.11
CA LEU A 229 1.96 19.98 -20.76
C LEU A 229 1.14 18.86 -21.42
N ARG A 230 -0.19 18.93 -21.32
CA ARG A 230 -1.15 18.03 -21.98
C ARG A 230 -1.05 18.11 -23.50
N ALA A 231 -0.87 19.30 -24.08
CA ALA A 231 -0.65 19.46 -25.51
C ALA A 231 0.68 18.81 -25.97
N ALA A 232 1.74 18.95 -25.18
CA ALA A 232 3.06 18.40 -25.49
C ALA A 232 3.12 16.86 -25.48
N MET A 233 2.24 16.15 -24.74
CA MET A 233 2.14 14.68 -24.80
C MET A 233 1.90 14.13 -26.22
N ASN A 234 1.26 14.91 -27.09
CA ASN A 234 0.94 14.51 -28.47
C ASN A 234 2.16 14.51 -29.41
N ARG A 235 3.32 15.00 -28.97
CA ARG A 235 4.58 14.95 -29.71
C ARG A 235 5.06 13.50 -29.82
N GLU A 236 5.66 13.12 -30.96
CA GLU A 236 6.13 11.75 -31.21
C GLU A 236 7.33 11.40 -30.30
N GLU A 237 8.21 12.37 -30.10
CA GLU A 237 9.42 12.27 -29.28
C GLU A 237 9.17 12.28 -27.76
N VAL A 238 7.94 12.58 -27.31
CA VAL A 238 7.56 12.54 -25.88
C VAL A 238 7.03 11.15 -25.54
N LEU A 239 7.67 10.45 -24.61
CA LEU A 239 7.23 9.15 -24.09
C LEU A 239 6.20 9.29 -22.96
N GLY A 240 6.21 10.40 -22.24
CA GLY A 240 5.23 10.70 -21.20
C GLY A 240 5.66 11.83 -20.28
N LEU A 241 5.46 11.66 -18.97
CA LEU A 241 5.91 12.61 -17.95
C LEU A 241 7.10 12.07 -17.16
N VAL A 242 7.94 12.98 -16.68
CA VAL A 242 8.98 12.74 -15.68
C VAL A 242 8.68 13.58 -14.43
N MET A 243 8.93 13.00 -13.26
CA MET A 243 8.95 13.69 -11.97
C MET A 243 10.30 13.39 -11.31
N GLN A 244 11.15 14.41 -11.17
CA GLN A 244 12.36 14.35 -10.35
C GLN A 244 12.12 15.08 -9.04
N PHE A 245 12.54 14.52 -7.91
CA PHE A 245 12.58 15.23 -6.63
C PHE A 245 13.80 14.84 -5.79
N SER A 246 14.22 15.76 -4.92
CA SER A 246 15.20 15.50 -3.86
C SER A 246 14.53 15.47 -2.49
N ILE A 247 15.11 14.71 -1.56
CA ILE A 247 14.89 14.86 -0.12
C ILE A 247 16.19 15.28 0.57
N SER A 248 16.10 16.15 1.58
CA SER A 248 17.23 16.65 2.37
C SER A 248 16.79 17.10 3.77
N ASN A 249 17.72 17.45 4.65
CA ASN A 249 17.43 18.10 5.95
C ASN A 249 16.40 17.34 6.80
N MET A 250 16.74 16.11 7.18
CA MET A 250 15.98 15.29 8.11
C MET A 250 15.70 16.04 9.44
N SER A 251 14.49 15.93 9.96
CA SER A 251 14.08 16.38 11.29
C SER A 251 14.79 15.58 12.40
N ALA A 252 15.14 16.21 13.53
CA ALA A 252 15.53 15.46 14.71
C ALA A 252 14.35 14.58 15.21
N PRO A 253 14.55 13.27 15.48
CA PRO A 253 13.51 12.43 16.08
C PRO A 253 13.20 12.87 17.52
N GLU A 254 11.95 13.19 17.83
CA GLU A 254 11.54 13.64 19.17
C GLU A 254 11.40 12.49 20.18
N GLN A 255 11.03 11.30 19.70
CA GLN A 255 10.91 10.05 20.46
C GLN A 255 11.24 8.85 19.54
N PRO A 256 11.54 7.66 20.09
CA PRO A 256 11.75 6.44 19.29
C PRO A 256 10.53 6.02 18.48
N ASP A 257 10.76 5.18 17.47
CA ASP A 257 9.72 4.53 16.63
C ASP A 257 8.70 5.54 16.09
N SER A 258 9.23 6.68 15.62
CA SER A 258 8.45 7.81 15.12
C SER A 258 9.02 8.34 13.81
N PRO A 259 8.15 8.65 12.82
CA PRO A 259 8.58 8.98 11.47
C PRO A 259 9.30 10.32 11.38
N THR A 260 10.32 10.34 10.54
CA THR A 260 11.11 11.54 10.22
C THR A 260 10.47 12.35 9.10
N PHE A 261 10.74 13.65 9.10
CA PHE A 261 10.36 14.57 8.04
C PHE A 261 11.61 15.11 7.34
N TRP A 262 11.55 15.26 6.02
CA TRP A 262 12.63 15.73 5.17
C TRP A 262 12.10 16.86 4.28
N GLU A 263 12.89 17.91 4.04
CA GLU A 263 12.56 18.92 3.04
C GLU A 263 12.57 18.28 1.64
N LEU A 264 11.55 18.58 0.84
CA LEU A 264 11.38 18.06 -0.51
C LEU A 264 11.30 19.21 -1.52
N HIS A 265 12.06 19.07 -2.61
CA HIS A 265 12.06 19.96 -3.78
C HIS A 265 11.99 19.10 -5.05
N GLY A 266 11.20 19.48 -6.05
CA GLY A 266 11.03 18.68 -7.26
C GLY A 266 10.45 19.43 -8.45
N THR A 267 10.56 18.79 -9.61
CA THR A 267 10.09 19.30 -10.90
C THR A 267 9.38 18.19 -11.67
N ILE A 268 8.19 18.48 -12.18
CA ILE A 268 7.48 17.65 -13.16
C ILE A 268 7.70 18.26 -14.54
N GLY A 269 8.00 17.44 -15.55
CA GLY A 269 8.21 17.84 -16.94
C GLY A 269 7.92 16.71 -17.92
N LEU A 270 8.28 16.90 -19.18
CA LEU A 270 8.15 15.87 -20.23
C LEU A 270 9.19 14.77 -20.04
N TRP A 271 8.87 13.51 -20.27
CA TRP A 271 9.85 12.44 -20.52
C TRP A 271 9.94 12.24 -22.03
N CYS A 272 11.15 12.35 -22.61
CA CYS A 272 11.34 12.17 -24.04
C CYS A 272 12.11 10.89 -24.39
N LYS A 273 12.05 10.56 -25.68
CA LYS A 273 12.77 9.45 -26.30
C LYS A 273 14.28 9.57 -26.05
N ASP A 274 14.88 8.41 -25.81
CA ASP A 274 16.31 8.19 -25.55
C ASP A 274 16.83 8.78 -24.23
N GLU A 275 15.95 9.30 -23.38
CA GLU A 275 16.19 9.62 -21.97
C GLU A 275 15.95 8.38 -21.08
N LEU A 276 16.75 8.19 -20.03
CA LEU A 276 16.51 7.17 -19.00
C LEU A 276 15.23 7.49 -18.22
N SER A 277 14.44 6.47 -17.89
CA SER A 277 13.25 6.65 -17.05
C SER A 277 13.60 7.06 -15.62
N THR A 278 14.71 6.53 -15.10
CA THR A 278 15.04 6.49 -13.67
C THR A 278 16.23 7.37 -13.27
N TYR A 279 16.94 7.97 -14.24
CA TYR A 279 18.18 8.73 -14.01
C TYR A 279 18.10 10.14 -14.61
N PRO A 280 18.61 11.18 -13.93
CA PRO A 280 18.59 12.55 -14.42
C PRO A 280 19.22 12.76 -15.81
N HIS A 281 18.48 13.39 -16.71
CA HIS A 281 18.91 13.66 -18.09
C HIS A 281 19.98 14.77 -18.18
N GLY A 282 20.83 14.68 -19.20
CA GLY A 282 21.79 15.71 -19.60
C GLY A 282 23.25 15.24 -19.54
N ARG A 283 24.18 16.20 -19.71
CA ARG A 283 25.62 16.02 -19.50
C ARG A 283 25.89 16.01 -18.00
N LEU A 284 26.38 14.89 -17.47
CA LEU A 284 26.62 14.68 -16.04
C LEU A 284 27.97 15.28 -15.63
N LEU A 285 27.97 16.21 -14.69
CA LEU A 285 29.18 16.78 -14.09
C LEU A 285 29.28 16.34 -12.62
N THR A 286 30.45 15.84 -12.23
CA THR A 286 30.74 15.29 -10.90
C THR A 286 32.02 15.90 -10.31
N PRO A 287 32.26 15.80 -9.00
CA PRO A 287 33.53 16.17 -8.39
C PRO A 287 34.58 15.04 -8.45
N ARG A 288 34.30 13.87 -9.05
CA ARG A 288 35.17 12.67 -8.98
C ARG A 288 36.59 12.94 -9.48
N HIS A 289 36.74 13.69 -10.56
CA HIS A 289 38.03 13.99 -11.21
C HIS A 289 38.71 15.27 -10.70
N VAL A 290 38.15 15.93 -9.69
CA VAL A 290 38.70 17.18 -9.13
C VAL A 290 39.76 16.87 -8.07
N ASN A 291 40.92 17.49 -8.20
CA ASN A 291 42.00 17.37 -7.22
C ASN A 291 41.52 17.78 -5.82
N ASN A 292 41.86 16.98 -4.80
CA ASN A 292 41.55 17.22 -3.40
C ASN A 292 40.03 17.17 -3.06
N GLN A 293 39.35 16.06 -3.42
CA GLN A 293 37.91 15.83 -3.21
C GLN A 293 37.37 16.19 -1.80
N ALA A 294 38.20 16.11 -0.75
CA ALA A 294 37.84 16.51 0.61
C ALA A 294 37.41 18.00 0.74
N GLU A 295 37.81 18.85 -0.20
CA GLU A 295 37.42 20.26 -0.28
C GLU A 295 36.25 20.51 -1.27
N SER A 296 35.60 19.47 -1.81
CA SER A 296 34.56 19.67 -2.83
C SER A 296 33.39 20.51 -2.32
N THR A 297 33.16 21.64 -3.00
CA THR A 297 32.14 22.65 -2.67
C THR A 297 30.87 22.53 -3.51
N LEU A 298 30.87 21.68 -4.55
CA LEU A 298 29.73 21.44 -5.43
C LEU A 298 29.54 19.93 -5.65
N SER A 299 28.28 19.50 -5.53
CA SER A 299 27.84 18.12 -5.72
C SER A 299 27.42 17.88 -7.18
N ASN A 300 26.97 16.66 -7.50
CA ASN A 300 26.56 16.28 -8.86
C ASN A 300 25.48 17.20 -9.43
N LEU A 301 25.54 17.40 -10.74
CA LEU A 301 24.50 18.07 -11.53
C LEU A 301 24.47 17.51 -12.95
N THR A 302 23.37 17.75 -13.66
CA THR A 302 23.34 17.64 -15.12
C THR A 302 23.06 18.98 -15.78
N LEU A 303 23.51 19.16 -17.02
CA LEU A 303 23.14 20.29 -17.85
C LEU A 303 22.86 19.89 -19.29
N GLN A 304 22.08 20.70 -20.01
CA GLN A 304 22.00 20.64 -21.46
C GLN A 304 22.18 22.04 -22.05
N VAL A 305 22.97 22.12 -23.13
CA VAL A 305 23.16 23.34 -23.92
C VAL A 305 22.22 23.31 -25.11
N THR A 306 21.55 24.43 -25.36
CA THR A 306 20.62 24.64 -26.49
C THR A 306 20.97 25.94 -27.20
N PRO A 307 20.39 26.24 -28.38
CA PRO A 307 20.52 27.55 -29.01
C PRO A 307 19.94 28.73 -28.19
N GLN A 308 19.11 28.46 -27.17
CA GLN A 308 18.53 29.49 -26.29
C GLN A 308 19.44 29.80 -25.10
N GLY A 309 20.16 28.79 -24.60
CA GLY A 309 20.97 28.88 -23.38
C GLY A 309 21.34 27.51 -22.82
N VAL A 310 21.93 27.52 -21.62
CA VAL A 310 22.19 26.32 -20.83
C VAL A 310 21.08 26.17 -19.78
N SER A 311 20.46 25.00 -19.72
CA SER A 311 19.56 24.61 -18.63
C SER A 311 20.28 23.59 -17.75
N LEU A 312 20.31 23.84 -16.44
CA LEU A 312 21.03 23.02 -15.44
C LEU A 312 20.08 22.47 -14.39
N ASN A 313 20.31 21.22 -13.99
CA ASN A 313 19.64 20.52 -12.91
C ASN A 313 20.57 20.54 -11.68
N MET A 314 20.42 21.56 -10.85
CA MET A 314 21.25 21.81 -9.67
C MET A 314 20.50 21.54 -8.35
N VAL A 315 19.47 20.69 -8.39
CA VAL A 315 18.54 20.40 -7.28
C VAL A 315 19.22 20.18 -5.93
N THR A 316 20.29 19.38 -5.88
CA THR A 316 21.14 19.14 -4.70
C THR A 316 22.59 19.61 -4.89
N ALA A 317 22.91 20.27 -6.01
CA ALA A 317 24.30 20.53 -6.41
C ALA A 317 25.02 21.53 -5.49
N VAL A 318 24.32 22.56 -5.00
CA VAL A 318 24.88 23.54 -4.06
C VAL A 318 24.51 23.15 -2.61
N PRO A 319 25.48 22.91 -1.72
CA PRO A 319 25.23 22.67 -0.30
C PRO A 319 24.58 23.86 0.41
N CYS A 320 23.91 23.59 1.53
CA CYS A 320 23.48 24.61 2.50
C CYS A 320 24.61 24.88 3.50
N VAL A 321 24.82 26.15 3.86
CA VAL A 321 25.88 26.56 4.80
C VAL A 321 25.70 25.88 6.15
N GLY A 322 24.49 25.94 6.75
CA GLY A 322 24.24 25.29 8.03
C GLY A 322 22.77 25.04 8.38
N ARG A 323 22.52 24.48 9.57
CA ARG A 323 21.20 24.05 10.07
C ARG A 323 20.95 24.52 11.50
N ALA A 324 19.75 25.01 11.80
CA ALA A 324 19.37 25.45 13.13
C ALA A 324 19.28 24.29 14.14
N ALA A 325 19.58 24.55 15.41
CA ALA A 325 19.48 23.57 16.50
C ALA A 325 18.04 23.20 16.90
N LYS A 326 17.03 23.89 16.36
CA LYS A 326 15.60 23.64 16.62
C LYS A 326 14.80 23.65 15.31
N PRO A 327 13.64 22.96 15.27
CA PRO A 327 12.67 23.08 14.19
C PRO A 327 12.30 24.53 13.85
N GLY A 328 12.00 24.76 12.58
CA GLY A 328 11.49 26.04 12.07
C GLY A 328 9.97 26.13 12.13
N PRO A 329 9.34 27.01 11.32
CA PRO A 329 7.91 26.96 11.05
C PRO A 329 7.58 25.77 10.13
N GLY A 330 7.57 24.56 10.70
CA GLY A 330 7.38 23.29 10.00
C GLY A 330 7.96 22.12 10.81
N PRO A 331 7.95 20.88 10.28
CA PRO A 331 8.51 19.72 10.98
C PRO A 331 10.04 19.60 10.86
N THR A 332 10.68 20.33 9.94
CA THR A 332 12.14 20.31 9.72
C THR A 332 12.85 21.48 10.40
N HIS A 333 14.17 21.40 10.51
CA HIS A 333 15.01 22.45 11.08
C HIS A 333 15.30 23.53 10.04
N THR A 334 15.29 24.81 10.43
CA THR A 334 15.61 25.89 9.49
C THR A 334 17.06 25.76 8.97
N ILE A 335 17.22 25.47 7.68
CA ILE A 335 18.52 25.62 6.99
C ILE A 335 18.85 27.10 6.76
N GLY A 336 20.15 27.40 6.71
CA GLY A 336 20.70 28.67 6.27
C GLY A 336 20.73 28.80 4.75
N GLU A 337 21.53 29.75 4.25
CA GLU A 337 21.67 30.03 2.82
C GLU A 337 22.51 28.98 2.08
N LYS A 338 22.48 29.03 0.74
CA LYS A 338 23.28 28.17 -0.12
C LYS A 338 24.74 28.66 -0.16
N LEU A 339 25.67 27.70 -0.15
CA LEU A 339 27.11 27.96 -0.07
C LEU A 339 27.57 28.98 -1.13
N GLU A 340 28.35 29.98 -0.71
CA GLU A 340 28.78 31.07 -1.59
C GLU A 340 30.00 30.68 -2.43
N LEU A 341 29.78 30.46 -3.73
CA LEU A 341 30.79 30.01 -4.70
C LEU A 341 31.20 31.11 -5.70
N GLY A 342 30.72 32.35 -5.48
CA GLY A 342 30.80 33.46 -6.42
C GLY A 342 29.88 33.27 -7.63
N ASP A 343 30.18 33.98 -8.72
CA ASP A 343 29.63 33.63 -10.04
C ASP A 343 30.33 32.37 -10.56
N LEU A 344 29.56 31.45 -11.13
CA LEU A 344 30.05 30.19 -11.69
C LEU A 344 30.13 30.29 -13.22
N PHE A 345 31.13 29.66 -13.81
CA PHE A 345 31.39 29.70 -15.25
C PHE A 345 31.34 28.29 -15.84
N VAL A 346 30.38 28.04 -16.73
CA VAL A 346 30.33 26.80 -17.52
C VAL A 346 31.33 26.94 -18.65
N CYS A 347 32.34 26.08 -18.68
CA CYS A 347 33.46 26.15 -19.61
C CYS A 347 33.70 24.79 -20.30
N THR A 348 34.41 24.80 -21.43
CA THR A 348 35.02 23.59 -22.01
C THR A 348 36.33 23.22 -21.30
N HIS A 349 36.83 22.00 -21.51
CA HIS A 349 38.19 21.63 -21.12
C HIS A 349 39.29 22.57 -21.66
N SER A 350 39.11 23.18 -22.85
CA SER A 350 39.98 24.23 -23.38
C SER A 350 39.73 25.64 -22.80
N GLN A 351 39.00 25.74 -21.68
CA GLN A 351 38.63 26.97 -20.96
C GLN A 351 37.83 28.00 -21.78
N LYS A 352 37.11 27.56 -22.83
CA LYS A 352 36.16 28.43 -23.54
C LYS A 352 34.91 28.63 -22.67
N LEU A 353 34.55 29.88 -22.39
CA LEU A 353 33.31 30.21 -21.68
C LEU A 353 32.08 29.90 -22.55
N ILE A 354 31.18 29.06 -22.04
CA ILE A 354 29.90 28.70 -22.65
C ILE A 354 28.75 29.51 -22.06
N ALA A 355 28.68 29.62 -20.73
CA ALA A 355 27.68 30.43 -20.02
C ALA A 355 28.17 30.86 -18.63
N SER A 356 27.55 31.90 -18.07
CA SER A 356 27.80 32.39 -16.72
C SER A 356 26.55 32.22 -15.87
N ILE A 357 26.69 31.59 -14.70
CA ILE A 357 25.62 31.43 -13.72
C ILE A 357 25.87 32.49 -12.61
N PRO A 358 25.05 33.54 -12.53
CA PRO A 358 25.23 34.57 -11.50
C PRO A 358 24.92 33.99 -10.12
N LYS A 359 25.60 34.47 -9.07
CA LYS A 359 25.42 34.02 -7.67
C LYS A 359 23.94 33.81 -7.32
N GLN A 360 23.09 34.79 -7.64
CA GLN A 360 21.68 34.83 -7.27
C GLN A 360 20.86 33.65 -7.84
N ALA A 361 21.26 33.07 -8.97
CA ALA A 361 20.48 32.02 -9.64
C ALA A 361 20.47 30.69 -8.87
N TYR A 362 21.48 30.42 -8.03
CA TYR A 362 21.56 29.21 -7.19
C TYR A 362 21.34 29.49 -5.69
N GLN A 363 21.10 30.74 -5.30
CA GLN A 363 20.77 31.10 -3.91
C GLN A 363 19.34 30.68 -3.55
N ARG A 364 19.06 30.65 -2.24
CA ARG A 364 17.87 30.02 -1.66
C ARG A 364 16.55 30.42 -2.30
N GLU A 365 16.30 31.72 -2.49
CA GLU A 365 15.04 32.22 -3.06
C GLU A 365 14.79 31.68 -4.48
N ALA A 366 15.82 31.69 -5.33
CA ALA A 366 15.75 31.15 -6.69
C ALA A 366 15.63 29.62 -6.70
N HIS A 367 16.38 28.93 -5.83
CA HIS A 367 16.34 27.48 -5.65
C HIS A 367 14.95 27.01 -5.19
N GLN A 368 14.32 27.71 -4.23
CA GLN A 368 12.97 27.39 -3.75
C GLN A 368 11.88 27.58 -4.83
N LEU A 369 12.01 28.61 -5.68
CA LEU A 369 11.07 28.84 -6.78
C LEU A 369 11.16 27.77 -7.88
N THR A 370 12.37 27.31 -8.22
CA THR A 370 12.63 26.43 -9.38
C THR A 370 13.00 24.99 -9.01
N SER A 371 13.01 24.65 -7.72
CA SER A 371 13.61 23.41 -7.19
C SER A 371 15.05 23.16 -7.69
N GLY A 372 15.82 24.23 -7.85
CA GLY A 372 17.21 24.19 -8.33
C GLY A 372 17.39 23.93 -9.83
N ILE A 373 16.34 24.07 -10.65
CA ILE A 373 16.49 24.10 -12.11
C ILE A 373 16.84 25.53 -12.56
N ILE A 374 17.95 25.70 -13.29
CA ILE A 374 18.51 27.02 -13.62
C ILE A 374 18.66 27.16 -15.14
N ASP A 375 18.09 28.22 -15.72
CA ASP A 375 18.25 28.59 -17.12
C ASP A 375 19.17 29.82 -17.25
N VAL A 376 20.26 29.74 -18.01
CA VAL A 376 21.19 30.87 -18.25
C VAL A 376 21.54 31.05 -19.74
N PRO A 377 21.61 32.29 -20.26
CA PRO A 377 21.92 32.54 -21.66
C PRO A 377 23.37 32.16 -22.00
N LEU A 378 23.61 31.85 -23.28
CA LEU A 378 24.95 31.59 -23.80
C LEU A 378 25.82 32.86 -23.75
N ALA A 379 27.10 32.71 -23.40
CA ALA A 379 28.10 33.78 -23.46
C ALA A 379 28.54 34.14 -24.90
N SER A 380 28.07 33.39 -25.90
CA SER A 380 28.28 33.64 -27.33
C SER A 380 27.18 32.96 -28.14
N LYS A 381 26.98 33.40 -29.39
CA LYS A 381 26.07 32.73 -30.33
C LYS A 381 26.38 31.24 -30.42
N PHE A 382 25.35 30.39 -30.45
CA PHE A 382 25.48 28.93 -30.45
C PHE A 382 26.38 28.43 -31.60
N GLU A 383 26.25 29.04 -32.79
CA GLU A 383 27.02 28.71 -33.99
C GLU A 383 28.53 29.02 -33.87
N ASN A 384 28.95 29.79 -32.85
CA ASN A 384 30.36 30.10 -32.58
C ASN A 384 30.99 29.17 -31.51
N ILE A 385 30.20 28.27 -30.91
CA ILE A 385 30.61 27.40 -29.80
C ILE A 385 30.10 25.96 -29.91
N CYS A 386 29.17 25.65 -30.82
CA CYS A 386 28.59 24.31 -31.00
C CYS A 386 29.65 23.23 -31.18
N ASP A 387 30.61 23.44 -32.07
CA ASP A 387 31.67 22.46 -32.37
C ASP A 387 32.56 22.19 -31.14
N GLU A 388 32.84 23.21 -30.33
CA GLU A 388 33.61 23.05 -29.09
C GLU A 388 32.79 22.34 -27.99
N ILE A 389 31.48 22.61 -27.91
CA ILE A 389 30.56 21.89 -27.01
C ILE A 389 30.47 20.42 -27.42
N GLU A 390 30.34 20.11 -28.71
CA GLU A 390 30.17 18.72 -29.19
C GLU A 390 31.46 17.90 -29.14
N GLN A 391 32.64 18.53 -29.20
CA GLN A 391 33.93 17.86 -29.25
C GLN A 391 34.73 17.85 -27.94
N GLN A 392 34.31 18.57 -26.90
CA GLN A 392 34.99 18.61 -25.60
C GLN A 392 34.04 18.34 -24.44
N GLY A 393 34.54 17.71 -23.38
CA GLY A 393 33.91 17.73 -22.07
C GLY A 393 33.85 19.14 -21.47
N LEU A 394 32.89 19.32 -20.58
CA LEU A 394 32.60 20.56 -19.88
C LEU A 394 33.04 20.51 -18.42
N CYS A 395 33.24 21.68 -17.83
CA CYS A 395 33.46 21.85 -16.40
C CYS A 395 32.77 23.11 -15.88
N ILE A 396 32.57 23.19 -14.57
CA ILE A 396 32.18 24.44 -13.91
C ILE A 396 33.35 24.97 -13.09
N ILE A 397 33.76 26.19 -13.39
CA ILE A 397 34.77 26.94 -12.65
C ILE A 397 34.06 27.90 -11.69
N GLY A 398 34.38 27.82 -10.40
CA GLY A 398 33.89 28.74 -9.38
C GLY A 398 34.96 29.71 -8.90
N THR A 399 34.54 30.73 -8.14
CA THR A 399 35.46 31.65 -7.44
C THR A 399 35.13 31.64 -5.94
N PRO A 400 35.58 30.61 -5.19
CA PRO A 400 35.36 30.50 -3.75
C PRO A 400 35.99 31.66 -2.95
N PRO A 401 35.70 31.79 -1.63
CA PRO A 401 36.04 32.99 -0.85
C PRO A 401 37.52 33.37 -0.72
N ASP A 402 38.47 32.48 -1.07
CA ASP A 402 39.90 32.81 -1.15
C ASP A 402 40.30 33.51 -2.47
N GLY A 403 39.39 33.57 -3.44
CA GLY A 403 39.56 34.25 -4.72
C GLY A 403 40.23 33.41 -5.82
N GLU A 404 40.70 32.19 -5.53
CA GLU A 404 41.35 31.35 -6.54
C GLU A 404 40.33 30.57 -7.37
N ARG A 405 40.28 30.89 -8.67
CA ARG A 405 39.44 30.18 -9.65
C ARG A 405 39.90 28.74 -9.82
N ARG A 406 39.02 27.80 -9.48
CA ARG A 406 39.25 26.35 -9.63
C ARG A 406 38.03 25.66 -10.25
N VAL A 407 38.27 24.52 -10.89
CA VAL A 407 37.19 23.61 -11.32
C VAL A 407 36.53 23.03 -10.08
N LEU A 408 35.20 23.10 -9.99
CA LEU A 408 34.40 22.54 -8.89
C LEU A 408 33.84 21.17 -9.26
N VAL A 409 33.43 21.00 -10.52
CA VAL A 409 32.96 19.73 -11.11
C VAL A 409 33.39 19.65 -12.58
N GLN A 410 33.61 18.44 -13.06
CA GLN A 410 34.00 18.11 -14.43
C GLN A 410 33.07 17.04 -14.99
N GLU A 411 32.87 17.04 -16.31
CA GLU A 411 31.96 16.10 -16.97
C GLU A 411 32.50 14.67 -17.04
N GLU A 412 31.64 13.71 -16.73
CA GLU A 412 31.81 12.32 -17.12
C GLU A 412 31.54 12.20 -18.62
N GLU A 413 32.57 12.39 -19.46
CA GLU A 413 32.42 12.36 -20.93
C GLU A 413 31.83 11.03 -21.46
N ILE A 414 31.85 9.95 -20.65
CA ILE A 414 31.08 8.73 -20.86
C ILE A 414 30.29 8.42 -19.57
N ASN A 415 28.96 8.58 -19.62
CA ASN A 415 28.05 8.19 -18.53
C ASN A 415 27.43 6.81 -18.85
N LEU A 416 27.56 5.85 -17.93
CA LEU A 416 27.04 4.48 -18.04
C LEU A 416 25.99 4.25 -16.97
N GLN A 417 24.79 3.80 -17.33
CA GLN A 417 23.68 3.60 -16.40
C GLN A 417 22.80 2.41 -16.81
N VAL A 418 21.95 1.94 -15.91
CA VAL A 418 20.82 1.04 -16.19
C VAL A 418 19.54 1.68 -15.66
N ASP A 419 18.38 1.36 -16.23
CA ASP A 419 17.11 1.85 -15.69
C ASP A 419 16.70 1.10 -14.41
N ASP A 420 16.65 -0.24 -14.44
CA ASP A 420 16.36 -1.07 -13.25
C ASP A 420 17.56 -1.20 -12.30
N ALA A 421 17.87 -0.14 -11.57
CA ALA A 421 19.02 -0.10 -10.67
C ALA A 421 18.81 -0.72 -9.26
N CYS A 422 17.65 -1.34 -9.00
CA CYS A 422 17.33 -1.99 -7.73
C CYS A 422 16.71 -3.37 -8.02
N LEU A 423 17.52 -4.43 -7.94
CA LEU A 423 17.18 -5.76 -8.44
C LEU A 423 17.03 -6.79 -7.31
N PHE A 424 15.94 -7.55 -7.34
CA PHE A 424 15.69 -8.67 -6.42
C PHE A 424 15.61 -9.96 -7.24
N ILE A 425 16.56 -10.88 -7.05
CA ILE A 425 16.74 -12.07 -7.90
C ILE A 425 16.60 -13.33 -7.04
N GLU A 426 15.78 -14.29 -7.47
CA GLU A 426 15.66 -15.58 -6.78
C GLU A 426 16.94 -16.43 -6.97
N PHE A 427 17.25 -17.31 -6.01
CA PHE A 427 18.40 -18.21 -6.12
C PHE A 427 18.16 -19.27 -7.22
N PRO A 428 19.15 -19.66 -8.05
CA PRO A 428 18.93 -20.67 -9.11
C PRO A 428 18.44 -22.03 -8.59
N ASN A 429 17.34 -22.55 -9.13
CA ASN A 429 16.81 -23.87 -8.83
C ASN A 429 17.49 -24.94 -9.69
N LEU A 430 18.72 -25.31 -9.31
CA LEU A 430 19.53 -26.31 -10.03
C LEU A 430 18.86 -27.70 -10.13
N GLN A 431 17.85 -28.00 -9.31
CA GLN A 431 17.12 -29.28 -9.38
C GLN A 431 16.06 -29.31 -10.50
N ARG A 432 15.50 -28.15 -10.88
CA ARG A 432 14.57 -28.03 -12.02
C ARG A 432 15.22 -27.47 -13.29
N GLY A 433 16.39 -26.85 -13.17
CA GLY A 433 17.04 -26.12 -14.27
C GLY A 433 16.47 -24.71 -14.47
N GLU A 434 15.82 -24.13 -13.46
CA GLU A 434 15.31 -22.75 -13.50
C GLU A 434 16.43 -21.83 -12.97
N ASP A 435 17.05 -21.02 -13.85
CA ASP A 435 18.21 -20.20 -13.46
C ASP A 435 17.84 -18.83 -12.85
N HIS A 436 16.56 -18.45 -12.94
CA HIS A 436 16.00 -17.16 -12.52
C HIS A 436 16.78 -15.95 -13.07
N ALA A 437 17.34 -16.08 -14.28
CA ALA A 437 18.11 -15.03 -14.89
C ALA A 437 17.25 -13.81 -15.29
N VAL A 438 17.82 -12.62 -15.11
CA VAL A 438 17.24 -11.31 -15.46
C VAL A 438 18.07 -10.70 -16.58
N GLU A 439 17.41 -10.13 -17.60
CA GLU A 439 18.08 -9.32 -18.62
C GLU A 439 18.02 -7.84 -18.24
N LEU A 440 19.14 -7.12 -18.39
CA LEU A 440 19.29 -5.72 -18.00
C LEU A 440 19.85 -4.91 -19.17
N GLU A 441 19.20 -3.79 -19.49
CA GLU A 441 19.67 -2.84 -20.51
C GLU A 441 20.62 -1.81 -19.89
N VAL A 442 21.88 -1.87 -20.32
CA VAL A 442 22.91 -0.87 -20.02
C VAL A 442 22.86 0.20 -21.09
N ARG A 443 22.72 1.46 -20.66
CA ARG A 443 22.74 2.64 -21.52
C ARG A 443 24.05 3.40 -21.38
N SER A 444 24.57 3.89 -22.51
CA SER A 444 25.80 4.68 -22.57
C SER A 444 25.57 6.01 -23.29
N PHE A 445 26.03 7.09 -22.66
CA PHE A 445 25.92 8.45 -23.17
C PHE A 445 27.32 9.06 -23.28
N VAL A 446 27.78 9.34 -24.49
CA VAL A 446 29.02 10.08 -24.73
C VAL A 446 28.68 11.56 -24.84
N ARG A 447 29.25 12.38 -23.94
CA ARG A 447 28.96 13.82 -23.80
C ARG A 447 27.46 14.15 -23.80
N GLY A 448 26.68 13.35 -23.07
CA GLY A 448 25.22 13.48 -22.93
C GLY A 448 24.38 13.03 -24.14
N ARG A 449 24.99 12.44 -25.17
CA ARG A 449 24.28 11.85 -26.33
C ARG A 449 24.38 10.32 -26.31
N PRO A 450 23.31 9.56 -26.59
CA PRO A 450 23.39 8.11 -26.70
C PRO A 450 24.39 7.71 -27.79
N ALA A 451 25.38 6.88 -27.45
CA ALA A 451 26.47 6.51 -28.37
C ALA A 451 27.18 5.23 -27.90
N ALA A 452 27.85 4.56 -28.86
CA ALA A 452 28.54 3.30 -28.64
C ALA A 452 29.78 3.42 -27.73
N VAL A 453 29.98 2.41 -26.90
CA VAL A 453 31.15 2.21 -26.04
C VAL A 453 31.65 0.77 -26.26
N GLU A 454 32.92 0.64 -26.65
CA GLU A 454 33.51 -0.66 -27.06
C GLU A 454 33.68 -1.66 -25.92
N SER A 455 33.80 -1.18 -24.68
CA SER A 455 33.96 -2.01 -23.49
C SER A 455 33.38 -1.33 -22.25
N VAL A 456 32.31 -1.94 -21.73
CA VAL A 456 31.72 -1.65 -20.42
C VAL A 456 31.99 -2.86 -19.54
N TYR A 457 32.76 -2.65 -18.47
CA TYR A 457 33.10 -3.67 -17.48
C TYR A 457 32.02 -3.70 -16.40
N LEU A 458 31.65 -4.90 -15.95
CA LEU A 458 30.75 -5.12 -14.83
C LEU A 458 31.51 -5.79 -13.69
N GLN A 459 31.60 -5.09 -12.56
CA GLN A 459 32.34 -5.53 -11.37
C GLN A 459 31.44 -5.44 -10.13
N GLN A 460 31.36 -6.53 -9.35
CA GLN A 460 30.50 -6.63 -8.18
C GLN A 460 31.28 -6.39 -6.87
N PHE A 461 30.63 -5.73 -5.92
CA PHE A 461 31.16 -5.40 -4.60
C PHE A 461 30.05 -5.71 -3.58
N TYR A 462 30.23 -6.77 -2.79
CA TYR A 462 29.30 -7.14 -1.73
C TYR A 462 29.42 -6.18 -0.53
N ASN A 463 28.41 -6.12 0.34
CA ASN A 463 28.47 -5.30 1.56
C ASN A 463 28.92 -6.13 2.77
N PRO A 464 30.11 -5.90 3.35
CA PRO A 464 30.56 -6.65 4.53
C PRO A 464 29.64 -6.52 5.75
N ARG A 465 28.87 -5.42 5.87
CA ARG A 465 27.92 -5.20 6.98
C ARG A 465 26.69 -6.12 6.91
N ALA A 466 26.45 -6.78 5.77
CA ALA A 466 25.32 -7.69 5.57
C ALA A 466 25.65 -9.17 5.92
N PHE A 467 26.87 -9.45 6.40
CA PHE A 467 27.39 -10.79 6.68
C PHE A 467 28.06 -10.88 8.08
N PRO A 468 27.32 -10.71 9.19
CA PRO A 468 27.85 -10.80 10.56
C PRO A 468 28.56 -12.13 10.89
N GLN A 469 28.24 -13.22 10.19
CA GLN A 469 28.92 -14.52 10.34
C GLN A 469 30.40 -14.51 9.95
N LEU A 470 30.88 -13.43 9.31
CA LEU A 470 32.29 -13.23 8.99
C LEU A 470 33.06 -12.55 10.15
N LEU A 471 32.37 -12.09 11.21
CA LEU A 471 32.97 -11.52 12.43
C LEU A 471 33.27 -12.62 13.47
N ASP A 472 34.38 -12.50 14.20
CA ASP A 472 34.76 -13.42 15.28
C ASP A 472 34.31 -12.92 16.68
N ASP A 473 34.57 -13.72 17.73
CA ASP A 473 34.21 -13.38 19.11
C ASP A 473 34.91 -12.10 19.65
N GLU A 474 35.91 -11.53 18.96
CA GLU A 474 36.53 -10.22 19.26
C GLU A 474 36.13 -9.09 18.28
N GLY A 475 35.38 -9.40 17.22
CA GLY A 475 35.01 -8.46 16.14
C GLY A 475 36.16 -8.10 15.19
N LYS A 476 37.16 -8.98 14.99
CA LYS A 476 38.41 -8.69 14.25
C LYS A 476 38.80 -9.79 13.24
N THR A 477 37.94 -10.08 12.27
CA THR A 477 38.25 -11.02 11.19
C THR A 477 38.43 -10.35 9.83
N HIS A 478 39.24 -10.99 8.98
CA HIS A 478 39.53 -10.55 7.62
C HIS A 478 38.33 -10.88 6.71
N PHE A 479 37.61 -9.85 6.25
CA PHE A 479 36.61 -10.04 5.21
C PHE A 479 37.26 -10.57 3.91
N PRO A 480 36.64 -11.51 3.19
CA PRO A 480 37.06 -11.88 1.83
C PRO A 480 37.14 -10.68 0.89
N ARG A 481 37.91 -10.81 -0.19
CA ARG A 481 37.97 -9.80 -1.24
C ARG A 481 36.64 -9.76 -2.01
N SER A 482 36.30 -8.61 -2.60
CA SER A 482 35.13 -8.44 -3.46
C SER A 482 35.07 -9.44 -4.62
N SER A 483 36.24 -9.89 -5.08
CA SER A 483 36.41 -10.90 -6.14
C SER A 483 36.33 -12.36 -5.66
N GLU A 484 36.28 -12.61 -4.36
CA GLU A 484 36.17 -13.95 -3.74
C GLU A 484 34.73 -14.27 -3.31
N MET A 485 33.86 -13.25 -3.22
CA MET A 485 32.47 -13.34 -2.76
C MET A 485 31.48 -13.08 -3.92
N GLU A 486 31.35 -14.07 -4.80
CA GLU A 486 30.53 -14.00 -6.02
C GLU A 486 29.03 -14.03 -5.70
N ILE A 487 28.38 -12.87 -5.50
CA ILE A 487 26.93 -12.78 -5.24
C ILE A 487 26.12 -13.07 -6.51
N ILE A 488 26.52 -12.53 -7.65
CA ILE A 488 25.88 -12.78 -8.95
C ILE A 488 26.86 -13.31 -10.00
N HIS A 489 26.32 -13.96 -11.03
CA HIS A 489 27.02 -14.23 -12.27
C HIS A 489 26.36 -13.50 -13.45
N PHE A 490 27.18 -13.11 -14.41
CA PHE A 490 26.82 -12.37 -15.62
C PHE A 490 27.04 -13.22 -16.88
N LYS A 491 26.33 -12.88 -17.95
CA LYS A 491 26.50 -13.43 -19.30
C LYS A 491 26.20 -12.31 -20.34
N PRO A 492 27.07 -12.06 -21.33
CA PRO A 492 26.89 -10.94 -22.25
C PRO A 492 25.70 -11.15 -23.22
N GLY A 493 24.97 -10.08 -23.50
CA GLY A 493 23.83 -10.05 -24.42
C GLY A 493 22.50 -10.57 -23.83
N ARG A 494 21.49 -10.61 -24.71
CA ARG A 494 20.18 -11.23 -24.48
C ARG A 494 20.16 -12.67 -25.01
N GLU A 495 19.42 -13.57 -24.37
CA GLU A 495 19.15 -14.97 -24.74
C GLU A 495 20.40 -15.81 -25.16
N SER A 496 21.61 -15.35 -24.83
CA SER A 496 22.82 -15.80 -25.50
C SER A 496 23.27 -17.21 -25.07
N LYS A 497 23.88 -17.94 -26.00
CA LYS A 497 24.51 -19.25 -25.74
C LYS A 497 25.96 -19.04 -25.31
N GLY A 498 26.17 -19.01 -24.00
CA GLY A 498 27.49 -18.90 -23.36
C GLY A 498 27.37 -19.15 -21.87
N ASP A 499 28.50 -19.42 -21.23
CA ASP A 499 28.55 -19.67 -19.79
C ASP A 499 28.47 -18.37 -18.98
N PHE A 500 28.01 -18.51 -17.73
CA PHE A 500 27.90 -17.43 -16.77
C PHE A 500 29.20 -17.27 -15.95
N ALA A 501 29.64 -16.04 -15.71
CA ALA A 501 30.92 -15.71 -15.06
C ALA A 501 30.79 -14.59 -14.00
N PRO A 502 31.71 -14.48 -13.02
CA PRO A 502 31.64 -13.49 -11.91
C PRO A 502 31.98 -12.05 -12.30
N THR A 503 32.49 -11.83 -13.51
CA THR A 503 32.66 -10.52 -14.14
C THR A 503 32.24 -10.59 -15.60
N CYS A 504 31.94 -9.46 -16.22
CA CYS A 504 31.57 -9.41 -17.64
C CYS A 504 32.12 -8.15 -18.31
N VAL A 505 32.33 -8.23 -19.62
CA VAL A 505 32.54 -7.07 -20.49
C VAL A 505 31.48 -7.13 -21.60
N ILE A 506 30.77 -6.03 -21.81
CA ILE A 506 29.82 -5.86 -22.91
C ILE A 506 30.20 -4.64 -23.75
N SER A 507 29.61 -4.50 -24.93
CA SER A 507 29.65 -3.28 -25.74
C SER A 507 28.25 -2.71 -25.92
N THR A 508 28.13 -1.41 -26.17
CA THR A 508 26.87 -0.78 -26.54
C THR A 508 26.83 -0.38 -28.03
N ASP A 509 25.63 -0.33 -28.60
CA ASP A 509 25.37 0.02 -30.00
C ASP A 509 25.42 1.53 -30.28
N SER A 510 25.19 1.92 -31.53
CA SER A 510 25.16 3.33 -31.95
C SER A 510 24.03 4.17 -31.34
N LEU A 511 23.06 3.55 -30.66
CA LEU A 511 22.00 4.22 -29.87
C LEU A 511 22.33 4.21 -28.36
N GLY A 512 23.55 3.81 -28.01
CA GLY A 512 24.01 3.68 -26.65
C GLY A 512 23.24 2.63 -25.87
N ARG A 513 22.95 1.46 -26.46
CA ARG A 513 22.25 0.33 -25.82
C ARG A 513 23.11 -0.93 -25.84
N GLY A 514 23.22 -1.60 -24.71
CA GLY A 514 23.83 -2.93 -24.58
C GLY A 514 23.07 -3.75 -23.55
N TRP A 515 23.30 -5.06 -23.52
CA TRP A 515 22.55 -5.97 -22.63
C TRP A 515 23.47 -6.95 -21.92
N VAL A 516 23.11 -7.24 -20.68
CA VAL A 516 23.69 -8.31 -19.87
C VAL A 516 22.57 -9.16 -19.29
N THR A 517 22.72 -10.48 -19.36
CA THR A 517 21.91 -11.43 -18.59
C THR A 517 22.63 -11.66 -17.26
N LEU A 518 21.95 -11.57 -16.12
CA LEU A 518 22.53 -11.85 -14.80
C LEU A 518 21.67 -12.84 -13.99
N ARG A 519 22.30 -13.64 -13.14
CA ARG A 519 21.64 -14.62 -12.25
C ARG A 519 22.28 -14.59 -10.86
N GLY A 520 21.58 -15.11 -9.85
CA GLY A 520 22.19 -15.38 -8.54
C GLY A 520 23.34 -16.38 -8.63
N ALA A 521 24.35 -16.21 -7.78
CA ALA A 521 25.47 -17.14 -7.59
C ALA A 521 25.58 -17.54 -6.11
N ASN A 522 25.58 -16.56 -5.21
CA ASN A 522 25.41 -16.73 -3.78
C ASN A 522 24.32 -15.78 -3.26
N SER A 523 23.62 -16.15 -2.18
CA SER A 523 22.63 -15.29 -1.53
C SER A 523 23.30 -14.06 -0.88
N GLY A 524 22.59 -12.94 -0.81
CA GLY A 524 23.09 -11.71 -0.18
C GLY A 524 23.01 -10.47 -1.10
N THR A 525 23.77 -9.43 -0.79
CA THR A 525 23.67 -8.10 -1.42
C THR A 525 24.98 -7.64 -2.06
N ALA A 526 24.88 -6.91 -3.19
CA ALA A 526 26.01 -6.26 -3.83
C ALA A 526 25.63 -4.96 -4.56
N LYS A 527 26.62 -4.06 -4.71
CA LYS A 527 26.63 -3.02 -5.75
C LYS A 527 27.38 -3.56 -6.97
N VAL A 528 26.91 -3.24 -8.17
CA VAL A 528 27.59 -3.55 -9.43
C VAL A 528 28.00 -2.25 -10.11
N LEU A 529 29.30 -2.03 -10.24
CA LEU A 529 29.89 -0.91 -10.98
C LEU A 529 29.81 -1.16 -12.49
N LEU A 530 29.44 -0.12 -13.23
CA LEU A 530 29.54 -0.02 -14.69
C LEU A 530 30.68 0.94 -14.99
N SER A 531 31.81 0.42 -15.47
CA SER A 531 33.02 1.21 -15.72
C SER A 531 33.51 1.08 -17.16
N THR A 532 34.25 2.09 -17.62
CA THR A 532 34.94 2.05 -18.93
C THR A 532 36.29 1.30 -18.86
N ARG A 533 36.75 0.99 -17.64
CA ARG A 533 38.01 0.32 -17.33
C ARG A 533 37.84 -0.68 -16.19
N SER A 534 38.60 -1.77 -16.23
CA SER A 534 38.66 -2.77 -15.14
C SER A 534 39.33 -2.28 -13.85
N ASP A 535 39.93 -1.09 -13.86
CA ASP A 535 40.68 -0.47 -12.75
C ASP A 535 40.15 0.93 -12.39
N GLU A 536 38.90 1.25 -12.73
CA GLU A 536 38.34 2.60 -12.49
C GLU A 536 38.16 2.93 -11.00
N LEU A 537 37.86 1.93 -10.16
CA LEU A 537 37.82 2.08 -8.71
C LEU A 537 39.24 1.99 -8.13
N ASN A 538 39.82 3.14 -7.75
CA ASN A 538 41.18 3.26 -7.20
C ASN A 538 41.31 2.72 -5.75
N CYS A 539 41.05 1.43 -5.54
CA CYS A 539 41.30 0.72 -4.29
C CYS A 539 42.51 -0.23 -4.45
N ASP A 540 43.36 -0.35 -3.42
CA ASP A 540 44.38 -1.40 -3.42
C ASP A 540 43.72 -2.76 -3.23
N THR A 541 43.66 -3.53 -4.32
CA THR A 541 43.14 -4.90 -4.35
C THR A 541 43.85 -5.89 -3.41
N ASN A 542 44.99 -5.50 -2.82
CA ASN A 542 45.72 -6.29 -1.82
C ASN A 542 45.59 -5.77 -0.39
N HIS A 543 44.83 -4.71 -0.16
CA HIS A 543 44.51 -4.24 1.19
C HIS A 543 43.68 -5.30 1.94
N GLN A 544 43.92 -5.44 3.25
CA GLN A 544 43.20 -6.40 4.09
C GLN A 544 41.68 -6.12 4.10
N ASP A 545 41.30 -4.86 4.30
CA ASP A 545 39.90 -4.42 4.35
C ASP A 545 39.32 -4.02 2.97
N GLU A 546 39.82 -4.60 1.86
CA GLU A 546 39.45 -4.19 0.48
C GLU A 546 37.95 -4.10 0.26
N ALA A 547 37.17 -5.13 0.60
CA ALA A 547 35.72 -5.13 0.40
C ALA A 547 35.00 -4.02 1.19
N VAL A 548 35.50 -3.65 2.38
CA VAL A 548 34.94 -2.55 3.19
C VAL A 548 35.22 -1.20 2.54
N ILE A 549 36.46 -1.01 2.06
CA ILE A 549 36.90 0.22 1.40
C ILE A 549 36.22 0.38 0.05
N ALA A 550 36.16 -0.67 -0.77
CA ALA A 550 35.57 -0.66 -2.11
C ALA A 550 34.04 -0.47 -2.07
N TYR A 551 33.34 -1.13 -1.15
CA TYR A 551 31.90 -0.91 -0.97
C TYR A 551 31.59 0.49 -0.42
N ASP A 552 32.52 1.07 0.36
CA ASP A 552 32.51 2.47 0.82
C ASP A 552 31.19 2.92 1.46
N ASN A 553 30.71 2.21 2.48
CA ASN A 553 29.38 2.47 3.06
C ASN A 553 29.17 3.91 3.59
N ASP A 554 30.24 4.64 3.88
CA ASP A 554 30.17 5.97 4.53
C ASP A 554 30.66 7.10 3.60
N ASN A 555 30.80 6.83 2.29
CA ASN A 555 31.26 7.77 1.26
C ASN A 555 32.64 8.41 1.53
N LYS A 556 33.60 7.61 2.00
CA LYS A 556 34.99 7.96 2.28
C LYS A 556 35.87 7.99 1.01
N LEU A 557 35.49 7.28 -0.06
CA LEU A 557 36.17 7.33 -1.36
C LEU A 557 35.66 8.46 -2.28
N GLY A 558 34.52 9.09 -1.96
CA GLY A 558 33.89 10.11 -2.80
C GLY A 558 33.44 9.64 -4.20
N PHE A 559 33.56 8.34 -4.48
CA PHE A 559 33.51 7.78 -5.84
C PHE A 559 32.08 7.46 -6.31
N TRP A 560 31.29 6.78 -5.47
CA TRP A 560 30.05 6.11 -5.89
C TRP A 560 28.94 7.07 -6.30
N SER A 561 28.87 8.27 -5.71
CA SER A 561 27.76 9.22 -5.97
C SER A 561 27.65 9.64 -7.43
N GLY A 562 28.78 9.76 -8.14
CA GLY A 562 28.84 10.10 -9.57
C GLY A 562 29.11 8.91 -10.50
N ALA A 563 29.15 7.69 -9.99
CA ALA A 563 29.47 6.49 -10.77
C ALA A 563 28.22 5.81 -11.35
N GLY A 564 28.39 5.09 -12.44
CA GLY A 564 27.36 4.19 -12.97
C GLY A 564 27.25 2.93 -12.11
N PHE A 565 26.14 2.71 -11.42
CA PHE A 565 25.95 1.47 -10.65
C PHE A 565 24.49 1.03 -10.51
N PHE A 566 24.31 -0.24 -10.14
CA PHE A 566 23.04 -0.77 -9.63
C PHE A 566 23.25 -1.59 -8.35
N ALA A 567 22.19 -1.69 -7.53
CA ALA A 567 22.14 -2.56 -6.37
C ALA A 567 21.38 -3.85 -6.71
N VAL A 568 21.86 -4.98 -6.19
CA VAL A 568 21.23 -6.30 -6.36
C VAL A 568 21.18 -7.04 -5.02
N ARG A 569 20.06 -7.72 -4.77
CA ARG A 569 19.91 -8.70 -3.69
C ARG A 569 19.46 -10.05 -4.26
N VAL A 570 20.24 -11.09 -3.97
CA VAL A 570 19.93 -12.49 -4.29
C VAL A 570 19.29 -13.14 -3.08
N MET A 571 18.13 -13.77 -3.27
CA MET A 571 17.34 -14.39 -2.19
C MET A 571 18.06 -15.60 -1.57
N SER A 572 17.60 -16.03 -0.39
CA SER A 572 18.11 -17.23 0.29
C SER A 572 17.84 -18.51 -0.53
N ASN A 573 18.76 -19.48 -0.46
CA ASN A 573 18.63 -20.78 -1.14
C ASN A 573 17.67 -21.73 -0.39
N ASP A 574 16.39 -21.41 -0.44
CA ASP A 574 15.34 -22.11 0.32
C ASP A 574 14.68 -23.28 -0.44
N TRP A 575 15.21 -23.71 -1.59
CA TRP A 575 14.55 -24.70 -2.47
C TRP A 575 14.23 -26.03 -1.80
N HIS A 576 14.93 -26.37 -0.71
CA HIS A 576 14.64 -27.52 0.13
C HIS A 576 13.22 -27.48 0.74
N LEU A 577 12.68 -26.29 1.06
CA LEU A 577 11.34 -26.10 1.63
C LEU A 577 10.21 -26.53 0.68
N GLU A 578 10.42 -26.48 -0.64
CA GLU A 578 9.40 -26.94 -1.59
C GLU A 578 9.14 -28.45 -1.47
N SER A 579 10.11 -29.24 -1.03
CA SER A 579 10.01 -30.71 -0.90
C SER A 579 9.14 -31.20 0.26
N ILE A 580 8.79 -30.32 1.21
CA ILE A 580 7.97 -30.65 2.38
C ILE A 580 6.53 -30.94 1.92
N PRO A 581 5.89 -32.06 2.33
CA PRO A 581 4.51 -32.37 1.95
C PRO A 581 3.52 -31.27 2.37
N ASP A 582 2.48 -31.00 1.55
CA ASP A 582 1.49 -29.95 1.84
C ASP A 582 0.78 -30.21 3.19
N GLU A 583 0.51 -31.47 3.53
CA GLU A 583 -0.08 -31.90 4.80
C GLU A 583 0.85 -31.79 6.02
N ALA A 584 2.15 -31.59 5.81
CA ALA A 584 3.15 -31.39 6.87
C ALA A 584 3.41 -29.91 7.19
N VAL A 585 2.79 -28.98 6.45
CA VAL A 585 2.93 -27.54 6.68
C VAL A 585 1.93 -27.06 7.72
N ASP A 586 2.41 -26.94 8.96
CA ASP A 586 1.69 -26.38 10.10
C ASP A 586 2.20 -24.96 10.47
N PHE A 587 1.66 -24.40 11.56
CA PHE A 587 2.08 -23.09 12.07
C PHE A 587 3.56 -23.05 12.48
N ASN A 588 4.06 -24.12 13.13
CA ASN A 588 5.42 -24.14 13.68
C ASN A 588 6.44 -24.10 12.54
N LEU A 589 6.20 -24.87 11.47
CA LEU A 589 7.06 -24.92 10.29
C LEU A 589 7.15 -23.56 9.57
N ILE A 590 6.02 -22.85 9.40
CA ILE A 590 6.05 -21.51 8.79
C ILE A 590 6.64 -20.47 9.73
N TYR A 591 6.49 -20.66 11.06
CA TYR A 591 7.12 -19.77 12.03
C TYR A 591 8.64 -19.89 11.98
N GLU A 592 9.19 -21.10 12.11
CA GLU A 592 10.62 -21.39 12.03
C GLU A 592 11.25 -20.91 10.72
N HIS A 593 10.69 -21.28 9.57
CA HIS A 593 11.34 -21.04 8.27
C HIS A 593 10.95 -19.72 7.58
N VAL A 594 9.96 -18.98 8.09
CA VAL A 594 9.51 -17.72 7.49
C VAL A 594 9.32 -16.62 8.52
N LEU A 595 8.46 -16.80 9.51
CA LEU A 595 7.91 -15.68 10.29
C LEU A 595 8.81 -15.20 11.43
N ALA A 596 9.61 -16.07 12.06
CA ALA A 596 10.43 -15.74 13.23
C ALA A 596 11.45 -14.63 12.93
N PHE A 597 12.07 -14.65 11.74
CA PHE A 597 12.94 -13.56 11.28
C PHE A 597 12.19 -12.21 11.24
N TYR A 598 10.97 -12.19 10.71
CA TYR A 598 10.22 -10.94 10.60
C TYR A 598 9.72 -10.42 11.95
N GLU A 599 9.35 -11.30 12.89
CA GLU A 599 9.02 -10.94 14.29
C GLU A 599 10.25 -10.40 15.05
N LEU A 600 11.44 -10.97 14.82
CA LEU A 600 12.70 -10.52 15.41
C LEU A 600 13.19 -9.19 14.82
N ALA A 601 13.17 -9.05 13.49
CA ALA A 601 13.80 -7.94 12.77
C ALA A 601 12.89 -6.72 12.57
N PHE A 602 11.56 -6.89 12.53
CA PHE A 602 10.61 -5.82 12.22
C PHE A 602 9.53 -5.70 13.31
N SER A 603 9.86 -5.00 14.41
CA SER A 603 8.97 -4.85 15.57
C SER A 603 7.59 -4.27 15.24
N PHE A 604 7.49 -3.47 14.15
CA PHE A 604 6.23 -2.92 13.65
C PHE A 604 5.18 -4.00 13.36
N MET A 605 5.56 -5.23 13.00
CA MET A 605 4.61 -6.32 12.78
C MET A 605 3.74 -6.55 14.02
N LYS A 606 4.36 -6.60 15.20
CA LYS A 606 3.68 -6.77 16.48
C LYS A 606 2.89 -5.54 16.92
N ALA A 607 3.29 -4.33 16.52
CA ALA A 607 2.68 -3.07 16.95
C ALA A 607 1.52 -2.60 16.06
N ASP A 608 1.69 -2.66 14.73
CA ASP A 608 0.77 -2.10 13.72
C ASP A 608 -0.13 -3.15 13.03
N VAL A 609 0.20 -4.44 13.16
CA VAL A 609 -0.47 -5.54 12.42
C VAL A 609 -0.95 -6.62 13.39
N PHE A 610 -0.09 -7.60 13.71
CA PHE A 610 -0.20 -8.55 14.81
C PHE A 610 1.13 -9.29 14.97
N SER A 611 1.44 -9.77 16.19
CA SER A 611 2.62 -10.63 16.41
C SER A 611 2.51 -11.87 15.56
N LEU A 612 3.54 -12.17 14.77
CA LEU A 612 3.59 -13.37 13.94
C LEU A 612 3.80 -14.66 14.76
N ALA A 613 4.07 -14.52 16.07
CA ALA A 613 4.06 -15.64 17.02
C ALA A 613 2.65 -16.00 17.53
N ASP A 614 1.63 -15.13 17.34
CA ASP A 614 0.23 -15.46 17.68
C ASP A 614 -0.33 -16.45 16.65
N LYS A 615 -0.16 -17.75 16.91
CA LYS A 615 -0.69 -18.85 16.08
C LYS A 615 -2.14 -18.62 15.64
N CYS A 616 -3.02 -18.27 16.58
CA CYS A 616 -4.44 -18.03 16.31
C CYS A 616 -4.69 -16.90 15.29
N LYS A 617 -3.86 -15.84 15.31
CA LYS A 617 -3.96 -14.73 14.35
C LYS A 617 -3.37 -15.11 12.99
N VAL A 618 -2.25 -15.84 12.98
CA VAL A 618 -1.64 -16.37 11.75
C VAL A 618 -2.56 -17.39 11.05
N GLU A 619 -3.28 -18.24 11.78
CA GLU A 619 -4.30 -19.13 11.22
C GLU A 619 -5.50 -18.32 10.67
N THR A 620 -6.05 -17.38 11.45
CA THR A 620 -7.21 -16.54 11.06
C THR A 620 -6.93 -15.67 9.84
N TYR A 621 -5.74 -15.06 9.76
CA TYR A 621 -5.33 -14.14 8.70
C TYR A 621 -4.42 -14.80 7.64
N SER A 622 -4.25 -16.12 7.66
CA SER A 622 -3.45 -16.92 6.71
C SER A 622 -3.68 -16.54 5.24
N ARG A 623 -4.95 -16.34 4.85
CA ARG A 623 -5.38 -15.88 3.52
C ARG A 623 -4.78 -14.52 3.16
N LEU A 624 -4.87 -13.56 4.09
CA LEU A 624 -4.36 -12.20 3.90
C LEU A 624 -2.82 -12.20 3.85
N MET A 625 -2.17 -13.00 4.70
CA MET A 625 -0.71 -13.17 4.71
C MET A 625 -0.20 -13.72 3.38
N TRP A 626 -0.83 -14.76 2.83
CA TRP A 626 -0.51 -15.25 1.48
C TRP A 626 -0.78 -14.19 0.41
N GLN A 627 -1.92 -13.50 0.45
CA GLN A 627 -2.25 -12.45 -0.53
C GLN A 627 -1.24 -11.30 -0.56
N MET A 628 -0.71 -10.87 0.59
CA MET A 628 0.34 -9.85 0.63
C MET A 628 1.73 -10.41 0.29
N SER A 629 1.96 -11.73 0.39
CA SER A 629 3.28 -12.37 0.17
C SER A 629 3.37 -13.18 -1.13
N ASP A 630 2.32 -13.26 -1.96
CA ASP A 630 2.37 -13.90 -3.30
C ASP A 630 3.48 -13.21 -4.13
N PRO A 631 4.50 -13.93 -4.64
CA PRO A 631 5.61 -13.32 -5.39
C PRO A 631 5.20 -12.46 -6.58
N LYS A 632 3.99 -12.64 -7.15
CA LYS A 632 3.42 -11.72 -8.16
C LYS A 632 3.31 -10.27 -7.66
N ASN A 633 3.08 -10.10 -6.36
CA ASN A 633 2.86 -8.82 -5.72
C ASN A 633 4.18 -8.16 -5.28
N LYS A 634 5.36 -8.78 -5.48
CA LYS A 634 6.69 -8.26 -5.10
C LYS A 634 6.95 -6.83 -5.62
N TYR A 635 6.40 -6.53 -6.81
CA TYR A 635 6.40 -5.21 -7.44
C TYR A 635 5.15 -4.34 -7.12
N LYS A 636 4.56 -4.49 -5.93
CA LYS A 636 3.49 -3.63 -5.40
C LYS A 636 3.90 -3.04 -4.05
N THR A 637 3.37 -1.87 -3.68
CA THR A 637 3.74 -1.22 -2.40
C THR A 637 3.16 -1.91 -1.16
N TYR A 638 2.17 -2.80 -1.34
CA TYR A 638 1.55 -3.59 -0.27
C TYR A 638 2.19 -4.98 -0.06
N TYR A 639 3.27 -5.30 -0.78
CA TYR A 639 3.98 -6.57 -0.60
C TYR A 639 4.51 -6.74 0.82
N MET A 640 4.42 -7.96 1.34
CA MET A 640 5.02 -8.37 2.59
C MET A 640 6.08 -9.46 2.33
N PRO A 641 7.30 -9.32 2.87
CA PRO A 641 7.76 -8.25 3.77
C PRO A 641 8.07 -6.93 3.04
N PRO A 642 8.14 -5.77 3.74
CA PRO A 642 8.50 -4.50 3.13
C PRO A 642 9.91 -4.49 2.52
N SER A 643 10.81 -5.33 3.05
CA SER A 643 12.18 -5.58 2.57
C SER A 643 12.27 -6.41 1.28
N ARG A 644 11.14 -6.92 0.77
CA ARG A 644 11.03 -7.72 -0.49
C ARG A 644 11.93 -8.97 -0.55
N ASP A 645 12.30 -9.52 0.60
CA ASP A 645 13.31 -10.56 0.75
C ASP A 645 12.79 -11.95 1.15
N MET A 646 11.49 -12.17 1.05
CA MET A 646 10.93 -13.52 1.08
C MET A 646 11.17 -14.20 -0.27
N SER A 647 11.82 -15.37 -0.24
CA SER A 647 12.07 -16.20 -1.40
C SER A 647 10.81 -16.94 -1.88
N GLN A 648 10.80 -17.38 -3.15
CA GLN A 648 9.69 -18.16 -3.72
C GLN A 648 9.33 -19.44 -2.92
N PRO A 649 10.28 -20.22 -2.36
CA PRO A 649 9.95 -21.38 -1.51
C PRO A 649 9.31 -20.98 -0.18
N LYS A 650 9.79 -19.93 0.49
CA LYS A 650 9.21 -19.41 1.75
C LYS A 650 7.76 -18.93 1.54
N ALA A 651 7.51 -18.17 0.47
CA ALA A 651 6.15 -17.78 0.09
C ALA A 651 5.27 -19.00 -0.26
N THR A 652 5.84 -20.03 -0.89
CA THR A 652 5.14 -21.27 -1.20
C THR A 652 4.72 -22.06 0.04
N LEU A 653 5.46 -22.01 1.16
CA LEU A 653 5.00 -22.59 2.43
C LEU A 653 3.73 -21.89 2.96
N LEU A 654 3.66 -20.56 2.93
CA LEU A 654 2.45 -19.82 3.34
C LEU A 654 1.23 -20.23 2.51
N ARG A 655 1.42 -20.48 1.20
CA ARG A 655 0.37 -21.03 0.33
C ARG A 655 -0.03 -22.46 0.68
N LYS A 656 0.91 -23.33 1.09
CA LYS A 656 0.60 -24.71 1.54
C LYS A 656 -0.22 -24.68 2.84
N PHE A 657 0.22 -23.91 3.83
CA PHE A 657 -0.49 -23.69 5.10
C PHE A 657 -1.95 -23.25 4.90
N LEU A 658 -2.17 -22.31 3.97
CA LEU A 658 -3.50 -21.80 3.64
C LEU A 658 -4.46 -22.86 3.06
N LYS A 659 -3.96 -23.80 2.24
CA LYS A 659 -4.80 -24.83 1.61
C LYS A 659 -5.49 -25.76 2.61
N ASN A 660 -4.95 -25.92 3.82
CA ASN A 660 -5.26 -27.03 4.72
C ASN A 660 -6.59 -26.93 5.52
N GLN A 661 -7.66 -26.22 5.07
CA GLN A 661 -8.64 -25.60 6.01
C GLN A 661 -10.18 -25.95 5.96
N GLN A 662 -10.93 -25.82 4.83
CA GLN A 662 -12.41 -25.57 4.81
C GLN A 662 -13.46 -26.73 4.34
N ARG A 663 -14.34 -27.08 3.30
CA ARG A 663 -15.13 -26.90 1.95
C ARG A 663 -16.44 -27.77 2.07
N VAL A 664 -17.62 -27.61 1.38
CA VAL A 664 -18.78 -28.64 1.22
C VAL A 664 -20.02 -28.21 0.31
N GLY A 665 -21.05 -29.10 -0.01
CA GLY A 665 -22.58 -28.93 -0.05
C GLY A 665 -23.47 -28.59 -1.33
N TYR A 666 -24.53 -29.35 -1.81
CA TYR A 666 -25.54 -28.86 -2.86
C TYR A 666 -26.96 -29.61 -3.11
N VAL A 667 -28.14 -28.97 -3.50
CA VAL A 667 -29.53 -29.54 -3.95
C VAL A 667 -30.70 -28.55 -4.51
N PRO A 668 -31.76 -28.82 -5.37
CA PRO A 668 -32.61 -27.99 -6.40
C PRO A 668 -33.28 -26.53 -6.37
N LEU A 669 -34.03 -26.09 -7.48
CA LEU A 669 -34.49 -24.70 -7.98
C LEU A 669 -35.96 -24.46 -8.57
N ALA A 670 -36.57 -23.21 -8.59
CA ALA A 670 -37.88 -22.76 -9.24
C ALA A 670 -38.11 -21.19 -9.47
N GLN A 671 -39.31 -20.67 -9.91
CA GLN A 671 -39.60 -19.31 -10.54
C GLN A 671 -40.74 -18.37 -9.90
N PRO A 672 -40.87 -17.03 -10.26
CA PRO A 672 -41.78 -16.00 -9.62
C PRO A 672 -42.72 -15.11 -10.55
N GLU A 673 -43.46 -14.11 -9.98
CA GLU A 673 -44.50 -13.20 -10.60
C GLU A 673 -44.50 -11.67 -10.09
N PRO A 674 -45.38 -10.71 -10.53
CA PRO A 674 -45.16 -9.21 -10.49
C PRO A 674 -45.92 -8.28 -9.46
N LYS A 675 -45.78 -6.92 -9.57
CA LYS A 675 -45.75 -5.86 -8.48
C LYS A 675 -46.63 -4.55 -8.68
N PRO A 676 -46.77 -3.60 -7.69
CA PRO A 676 -47.53 -2.30 -7.78
C PRO A 676 -46.81 -0.96 -7.32
N LEU A 677 -47.54 0.20 -7.32
CA LEU A 677 -47.10 1.64 -7.30
C LEU A 677 -46.86 2.41 -5.93
N GLN A 678 -46.33 3.67 -6.01
CA GLN A 678 -45.52 4.44 -5.01
C GLN A 678 -46.00 5.83 -4.43
N ARG A 679 -45.21 6.45 -3.49
CA ARG A 679 -45.25 7.85 -2.94
C ARG A 679 -43.89 8.35 -2.36
N THR A 680 -43.59 9.68 -2.40
CA THR A 680 -42.35 10.38 -1.93
C THR A 680 -42.34 11.05 -0.52
N ILE A 681 -41.15 11.48 -0.05
CA ILE A 681 -40.77 12.08 1.27
C ILE A 681 -40.71 13.63 1.24
N GLN A 682 -40.97 14.34 2.38
CA GLN A 682 -40.97 15.83 2.42
C GLN A 682 -40.31 16.53 3.63
N THR A 683 -39.97 15.86 4.74
CA THR A 683 -39.52 16.52 5.99
C THR A 683 -38.29 15.87 6.64
N ARG A 684 -37.54 16.61 7.50
CA ARG A 684 -36.38 16.05 8.25
C ARG A 684 -36.78 14.82 9.07
N GLN A 685 -37.96 14.81 9.68
CA GLN A 685 -38.41 13.68 10.49
C GLN A 685 -38.67 12.44 9.63
N GLU A 686 -39.32 12.59 8.47
CA GLU A 686 -39.49 11.50 7.50
C GLU A 686 -38.14 11.04 6.93
N LEU A 687 -37.21 11.95 6.64
CA LEU A 687 -35.84 11.62 6.19
C LEU A 687 -35.05 10.84 7.26
N VAL A 688 -35.12 11.22 8.54
CA VAL A 688 -34.48 10.48 9.63
C VAL A 688 -35.10 9.09 9.81
N VAL A 689 -36.41 8.95 9.61
CA VAL A 689 -37.09 7.65 9.60
C VAL A 689 -36.66 6.81 8.40
N ALA A 690 -36.56 7.41 7.21
CA ALA A 690 -36.11 6.75 5.98
C ALA A 690 -34.64 6.30 6.05
N LEU A 691 -33.74 7.12 6.59
CA LEU A 691 -32.34 6.76 6.82
C LEU A 691 -32.20 5.63 7.85
N LYS A 692 -33.02 5.61 8.91
CA LYS A 692 -33.02 4.50 9.88
C LYS A 692 -33.62 3.23 9.28
N GLN A 693 -34.64 3.34 8.44
CA GLN A 693 -35.17 2.23 7.65
C GLN A 693 -34.11 1.66 6.69
N ALA A 694 -33.41 2.52 5.95
CA ALA A 694 -32.31 2.10 5.07
C ALA A 694 -31.23 1.36 5.86
N ALA A 695 -30.74 1.93 6.98
CA ALA A 695 -29.76 1.26 7.84
C ALA A 695 -30.23 -0.11 8.38
N GLU A 696 -31.52 -0.29 8.69
CA GLU A 696 -32.08 -1.60 9.05
C GLU A 696 -32.22 -2.56 7.85
N VAL A 697 -32.46 -2.05 6.65
CA VAL A 697 -32.49 -2.85 5.42
C VAL A 697 -31.08 -3.31 5.05
N GLU A 698 -30.07 -2.44 4.98
CA GLU A 698 -28.71 -2.84 4.61
C GLU A 698 -28.17 -3.90 5.58
N VAL A 699 -28.44 -3.76 6.89
CA VAL A 699 -28.06 -4.79 7.87
C VAL A 699 -28.89 -6.06 7.71
N ALA A 700 -30.21 -5.98 7.46
CA ALA A 700 -31.01 -7.18 7.21
C ALA A 700 -30.58 -7.91 5.91
N VAL A 701 -30.21 -7.17 4.87
CA VAL A 701 -29.74 -7.66 3.57
C VAL A 701 -28.34 -8.28 3.72
N MET A 702 -27.39 -7.56 4.32
CA MET A 702 -26.07 -8.07 4.71
C MET A 702 -26.17 -9.37 5.52
N LEU A 703 -27.03 -9.44 6.54
CA LEU A 703 -27.16 -10.63 7.38
C LEU A 703 -27.75 -11.83 6.61
N GLN A 704 -28.64 -11.59 5.64
CA GLN A 704 -29.10 -12.64 4.73
C GLN A 704 -27.98 -13.12 3.81
N TYR A 705 -27.15 -12.21 3.28
CA TYR A 705 -26.03 -12.53 2.39
C TYR A 705 -24.90 -13.27 3.13
N ILE A 706 -24.64 -12.91 4.39
CA ILE A 706 -23.73 -13.63 5.29
C ILE A 706 -24.30 -15.01 5.67
N TYR A 707 -25.57 -15.11 6.06
CA TYR A 707 -26.21 -16.39 6.37
C TYR A 707 -26.15 -17.32 5.16
N ALA A 708 -26.50 -16.81 3.98
CA ALA A 708 -26.35 -17.49 2.71
C ALA A 708 -24.89 -17.96 2.51
N GLY A 709 -23.91 -17.06 2.56
CA GLY A 709 -22.48 -17.38 2.36
C GLY A 709 -21.84 -18.29 3.42
N TYR A 710 -22.39 -18.38 4.63
CA TYR A 710 -21.99 -19.36 5.66
C TYR A 710 -22.67 -20.71 5.43
N SER A 711 -23.92 -20.71 4.95
CA SER A 711 -24.63 -21.94 4.62
C SER A 711 -24.04 -22.63 3.40
N ILE A 712 -23.45 -21.87 2.44
CA ILE A 712 -22.51 -22.38 1.44
C ILE A 712 -21.19 -22.72 2.14
N PRO A 713 -20.80 -23.99 2.18
CA PRO A 713 -19.56 -24.36 2.83
C PRO A 713 -18.33 -24.14 1.93
N ASN A 714 -17.15 -24.26 2.52
CA ASN A 714 -16.05 -23.28 2.41
C ASN A 714 -14.87 -23.70 1.45
N TYR A 715 -13.57 -23.64 1.83
CA TYR A 715 -12.39 -24.16 1.06
C TYR A 715 -11.41 -25.29 1.62
N ALA A 716 -11.84 -26.53 2.01
CA ALA A 716 -11.07 -27.82 2.01
C ALA A 716 -11.88 -29.18 2.08
N THR A 717 -12.62 -29.48 3.15
CA THR A 717 -13.40 -30.73 3.46
C THR A 717 -14.64 -31.02 2.57
N GLY A 718 -14.55 -30.75 1.27
CA GLY A 718 -15.69 -30.74 0.31
C GLY A 718 -15.30 -30.99 -1.15
N GLU A 719 -14.00 -30.90 -1.46
CA GLU A 719 -13.36 -31.97 -2.23
C GLU A 719 -13.63 -33.32 -1.56
N GLU A 720 -13.98 -33.37 -0.27
CA GLU A 720 -14.58 -34.54 0.37
C GLU A 720 -15.95 -34.93 -0.22
N TYR A 721 -16.82 -33.99 -0.62
CA TYR A 721 -18.05 -34.33 -1.34
C TYR A 721 -17.71 -34.83 -2.75
N VAL A 722 -16.68 -34.28 -3.41
CA VAL A 722 -16.17 -34.84 -4.67
C VAL A 722 -15.59 -36.25 -4.46
N ARG A 723 -14.75 -36.47 -3.43
CA ARG A 723 -14.21 -37.79 -3.03
C ARG A 723 -15.30 -38.80 -2.66
N ARG A 724 -16.42 -38.34 -2.10
CA ARG A 724 -17.61 -39.15 -1.78
C ARG A 724 -18.59 -39.31 -2.97
N GLY A 725 -18.32 -38.70 -4.12
CA GLY A 725 -19.21 -38.76 -5.29
C GLY A 725 -20.52 -37.97 -5.16
N LEU A 726 -20.60 -37.05 -4.19
CA LEU A 726 -21.73 -36.16 -3.95
C LEU A 726 -21.69 -34.88 -4.81
N TRP A 727 -20.52 -34.54 -5.38
CA TRP A 727 -20.21 -33.35 -6.19
C TRP A 727 -19.32 -33.71 -7.39
N THR A 728 -19.35 -32.91 -8.47
CA THR A 728 -18.28 -32.87 -9.50
C THR A 728 -17.22 -31.78 -9.23
N THR A 729 -16.20 -31.70 -10.09
CA THR A 729 -15.13 -30.70 -9.98
C THR A 729 -15.55 -29.32 -10.48
N GLU A 730 -16.36 -29.27 -11.55
CA GLU A 730 -16.99 -28.05 -12.08
C GLU A 730 -17.93 -27.45 -11.03
N GLN A 731 -18.67 -28.33 -10.37
CA GLN A 731 -19.58 -28.08 -9.26
C GLN A 731 -18.89 -27.47 -8.04
N LEU A 732 -17.75 -28.03 -7.61
CA LEU A 732 -16.85 -27.41 -6.63
C LEU A 732 -16.36 -26.03 -7.07
N HIS A 733 -15.92 -25.90 -8.33
CA HIS A 733 -15.40 -24.64 -8.86
C HIS A 733 -16.46 -23.53 -8.85
N LEU A 734 -17.71 -23.87 -9.18
CA LEU A 734 -18.80 -22.91 -9.19
C LEU A 734 -19.23 -22.50 -7.77
N ALA A 735 -19.31 -23.45 -6.84
CA ALA A 735 -19.68 -23.19 -5.44
C ALA A 735 -18.66 -22.28 -4.73
N CYS A 736 -17.38 -22.64 -4.83
CA CYS A 736 -16.33 -22.22 -3.91
C CYS A 736 -15.10 -21.59 -4.61
N GLY A 737 -15.02 -21.63 -5.94
CA GLY A 737 -13.88 -21.13 -6.71
C GLY A 737 -12.83 -22.20 -7.05
N ASP A 738 -11.75 -21.80 -7.73
CA ASP A 738 -10.66 -22.69 -8.16
C ASP A 738 -9.66 -23.05 -7.04
N GLY A 739 -9.96 -22.63 -5.80
CA GLY A 739 -9.11 -22.84 -4.63
C GLY A 739 -7.86 -21.98 -4.58
N LYS A 740 -7.68 -21.07 -5.53
CA LYS A 740 -6.62 -20.06 -5.50
C LYS A 740 -7.26 -18.79 -4.98
N GLU A 741 -6.94 -18.45 -3.73
CA GLU A 741 -7.55 -17.31 -3.04
C GLU A 741 -7.03 -15.95 -3.54
N VAL A 742 -7.32 -15.66 -4.81
CA VAL A 742 -6.87 -14.46 -5.53
C VAL A 742 -8.06 -13.76 -6.20
N HIS A 743 -8.67 -14.34 -7.25
CA HIS A 743 -9.68 -13.65 -8.08
C HIS A 743 -10.99 -14.42 -8.37
N ASN A 744 -11.15 -15.69 -7.98
CA ASN A 744 -12.41 -16.43 -8.18
C ASN A 744 -12.72 -17.39 -7.02
N TYR A 745 -13.78 -17.07 -6.29
CA TYR A 745 -14.24 -17.76 -5.08
C TYR A 745 -15.63 -18.41 -5.25
N GLY A 746 -16.09 -18.53 -6.50
CA GLY A 746 -17.43 -19.01 -6.80
C GLY A 746 -18.54 -18.16 -6.17
N MET A 747 -19.73 -18.75 -6.07
CA MET A 747 -20.92 -18.11 -5.50
C MET A 747 -20.70 -17.66 -4.05
N ARG A 748 -19.95 -18.44 -3.26
CA ARG A 748 -19.66 -18.14 -1.86
C ARG A 748 -18.93 -16.81 -1.69
N GLY A 749 -17.94 -16.54 -2.54
CA GLY A 749 -17.18 -15.30 -2.47
C GLY A 749 -18.02 -14.09 -2.85
N VAL A 750 -18.85 -14.19 -3.90
CA VAL A 750 -19.74 -13.11 -4.34
C VAL A 750 -20.65 -12.65 -3.19
N LEU A 751 -21.29 -13.58 -2.48
CA LEU A 751 -22.15 -13.26 -1.32
C LEU A 751 -21.39 -12.51 -0.23
N ILE A 752 -20.19 -12.98 0.14
CA ILE A 752 -19.37 -12.38 1.20
C ILE A 752 -18.70 -11.07 0.74
N GLU A 753 -18.48 -10.88 -0.56
CA GLU A 753 -17.98 -9.64 -1.14
C GLU A 753 -19.05 -8.56 -1.15
N VAL A 754 -20.27 -8.88 -1.62
CA VAL A 754 -21.42 -7.97 -1.54
C VAL A 754 -21.72 -7.61 -0.08
N SER A 755 -21.72 -8.58 0.84
CA SER A 755 -21.90 -8.35 2.28
C SER A 755 -20.92 -7.33 2.90
N ARG A 756 -19.76 -7.08 2.28
CA ARG A 756 -18.80 -6.06 2.72
C ARG A 756 -19.07 -4.69 2.11
N GLU A 757 -19.71 -4.63 0.95
CA GLU A 757 -20.20 -3.39 0.36
C GLU A 757 -21.44 -2.90 1.14
N GLU A 758 -22.39 -3.79 1.49
CA GLU A 758 -23.52 -3.49 2.40
C GLU A 758 -23.08 -2.87 3.74
N MET A 759 -22.01 -3.40 4.32
CA MET A 759 -21.46 -2.91 5.59
C MET A 759 -20.97 -1.46 5.47
N ILE A 760 -20.45 -1.06 4.31
CA ILE A 760 -20.09 0.32 4.00
C ILE A 760 -21.35 1.17 3.79
N HIS A 761 -22.40 0.65 3.16
CA HIS A 761 -23.67 1.38 2.95
C HIS A 761 -24.31 1.74 4.30
N PHE A 762 -24.42 0.76 5.21
CA PHE A 762 -24.84 0.95 6.60
C PHE A 762 -24.04 2.05 7.34
N LEU A 763 -22.71 2.09 7.14
CA LEU A 763 -21.82 3.06 7.77
C LEU A 763 -21.92 4.46 7.13
N LEU A 764 -22.17 4.55 5.82
CA LEU A 764 -22.42 5.81 5.11
C LEU A 764 -23.77 6.42 5.48
N VAL A 765 -24.83 5.62 5.57
CA VAL A 765 -26.14 6.03 6.08
C VAL A 765 -26.02 6.56 7.52
N ASN A 766 -25.19 5.92 8.35
CA ASN A 766 -24.86 6.40 9.68
C ASN A 766 -24.03 7.70 9.66
N ASN A 767 -23.07 7.87 8.76
CA ASN A 767 -22.34 9.13 8.60
C ASN A 767 -23.29 10.28 8.20
N ILE A 768 -24.29 10.04 7.35
CA ILE A 768 -25.34 11.01 7.02
C ILE A 768 -26.18 11.34 8.27
N LEU A 769 -26.67 10.33 9.00
CA LEU A 769 -27.42 10.51 10.25
C LEU A 769 -26.66 11.38 11.26
N MET A 770 -25.36 11.10 11.47
CA MET A 770 -24.50 11.88 12.37
C MET A 770 -24.24 13.30 11.88
N ALA A 771 -24.08 13.52 10.56
CA ALA A 771 -23.88 14.84 9.97
C ALA A 771 -25.13 15.74 10.10
N ILE A 772 -26.33 15.16 10.12
CA ILE A 772 -27.59 15.86 10.40
C ILE A 772 -27.97 15.90 11.91
N GLY A 773 -27.08 15.45 12.80
CA GLY A 773 -27.21 15.59 14.25
C GLY A 773 -27.95 14.47 14.99
N GLU A 774 -28.22 13.33 14.35
CA GLU A 774 -28.70 12.11 15.03
C GLU A 774 -27.52 11.32 15.62
N PRO A 775 -27.70 10.54 16.70
CA PRO A 775 -26.66 9.61 17.17
C PRO A 775 -26.45 8.44 16.19
N PHE A 776 -25.29 7.80 16.26
CA PHE A 776 -25.05 6.52 15.58
C PHE A 776 -26.16 5.51 15.92
N TYR A 777 -26.68 4.86 14.89
CA TYR A 777 -27.82 3.97 14.95
C TYR A 777 -27.41 2.54 14.58
N PRO A 778 -27.36 1.61 15.55
CA PRO A 778 -26.75 0.28 15.36
C PRO A 778 -27.60 -0.72 14.56
N ALA A 779 -28.82 -0.38 14.14
CA ALA A 779 -29.71 -1.20 13.30
C ALA A 779 -29.75 -2.71 13.67
N CYS A 780 -30.70 -3.09 14.55
CA CYS A 780 -30.86 -4.48 15.01
C CYS A 780 -32.15 -5.09 14.42
N PRO A 781 -32.11 -5.68 13.21
CA PRO A 781 -33.31 -6.17 12.52
C PRO A 781 -33.86 -7.47 13.12
N ASP A 782 -35.13 -7.46 13.57
CA ASP A 782 -35.84 -8.67 13.98
C ASP A 782 -36.56 -9.34 12.79
N PHE A 783 -35.99 -10.46 12.31
CA PHE A 783 -36.51 -11.28 11.21
C PHE A 783 -37.91 -11.89 11.45
N ASN A 784 -38.52 -11.71 12.62
CA ASN A 784 -39.92 -12.04 12.89
C ASN A 784 -40.89 -10.89 12.53
N GLU A 785 -40.41 -9.65 12.60
CA GLU A 785 -41.21 -8.43 12.39
C GLU A 785 -40.87 -7.71 11.08
N LEU A 786 -39.68 -7.92 10.48
CA LEU A 786 -39.24 -7.29 9.22
C LEU A 786 -40.34 -7.25 8.15
N ASN A 787 -40.89 -8.41 7.77
CA ASN A 787 -41.88 -8.56 6.69
C ASN A 787 -43.29 -8.03 7.07
N ARG A 788 -43.46 -7.53 8.30
CA ARG A 788 -44.65 -6.77 8.73
C ARG A 788 -44.38 -5.26 8.79
N ARG A 789 -43.12 -4.87 8.96
CA ARG A 789 -42.66 -3.48 9.12
C ARG A 789 -42.28 -2.82 7.80
N PHE A 790 -41.67 -3.56 6.88
CA PHE A 790 -41.20 -3.05 5.59
C PHE A 790 -42.19 -3.41 4.45
N PRO A 791 -42.51 -2.46 3.54
CA PRO A 791 -43.45 -2.68 2.45
C PRO A 791 -42.82 -3.34 1.20
N ILE A 792 -41.66 -4.00 1.36
CA ILE A 792 -40.93 -4.65 0.26
C ILE A 792 -41.62 -5.97 -0.11
N ASP A 793 -41.88 -6.19 -1.40
CA ASP A 793 -42.58 -7.37 -1.92
C ASP A 793 -41.64 -8.58 -2.09
N VAL A 794 -40.84 -8.85 -1.05
CA VAL A 794 -39.83 -9.91 -0.96
C VAL A 794 -39.74 -10.41 0.50
N ASP A 795 -39.77 -11.72 0.70
CA ASP A 795 -39.62 -12.36 2.02
C ASP A 795 -38.18 -12.21 2.56
N LEU A 796 -37.93 -11.20 3.42
CA LEU A 796 -36.67 -11.03 4.14
C LEU A 796 -36.53 -12.14 5.19
N ALA A 797 -35.52 -13.01 5.03
CA ALA A 797 -35.39 -14.21 5.83
C ALA A 797 -33.95 -14.72 5.90
N LEU A 798 -33.48 -15.07 7.10
CA LEU A 798 -32.26 -15.84 7.29
C LEU A 798 -32.48 -17.25 6.75
N GLU A 799 -32.16 -17.49 5.47
CA GLU A 799 -32.38 -18.77 4.81
C GLU A 799 -31.08 -19.28 4.18
N PRO A 800 -30.79 -20.60 4.22
CA PRO A 800 -29.66 -21.15 3.51
C PRO A 800 -29.67 -20.73 2.03
N PHE A 801 -28.50 -20.42 1.50
CA PHE A 801 -28.32 -20.01 0.11
C PHE A 801 -28.82 -21.12 -0.78
N ASN A 802 -29.95 -20.86 -1.42
CA ASN A 802 -30.49 -21.71 -2.44
C ASN A 802 -31.00 -20.92 -3.64
N ALA A 803 -31.30 -21.63 -4.72
CA ALA A 803 -32.34 -21.32 -5.68
C ALA A 803 -33.19 -20.06 -5.46
N THR A 804 -34.13 -20.16 -4.53
CA THR A 804 -35.15 -19.14 -4.21
C THR A 804 -34.53 -17.99 -3.43
N THR A 805 -33.48 -18.26 -2.65
CA THR A 805 -32.67 -17.26 -1.96
C THR A 805 -31.92 -16.35 -2.94
N ILE A 806 -31.19 -16.89 -3.93
CA ILE A 806 -30.54 -16.03 -4.94
C ILE A 806 -31.56 -15.27 -5.81
N GLN A 807 -32.70 -15.88 -6.16
CA GLN A 807 -33.74 -15.17 -6.91
C GLN A 807 -34.37 -14.03 -6.08
N ARG A 808 -34.50 -14.17 -4.75
CA ARG A 808 -34.84 -13.05 -3.85
C ARG A 808 -33.74 -11.99 -3.81
N PHE A 809 -32.46 -12.37 -3.79
CA PHE A 809 -31.37 -11.40 -3.77
C PHE A 809 -31.30 -10.59 -5.09
N VAL A 810 -31.43 -11.26 -6.24
CA VAL A 810 -31.62 -10.62 -7.56
C VAL A 810 -32.83 -9.67 -7.58
N ARG A 811 -33.88 -9.98 -6.80
CA ARG A 811 -35.12 -9.19 -6.70
C ARG A 811 -35.00 -8.00 -5.74
N LEU A 812 -34.16 -8.08 -4.70
CA LEU A 812 -33.86 -6.99 -3.77
C LEU A 812 -33.00 -5.90 -4.43
N GLU A 813 -31.92 -6.32 -5.12
CA GLU A 813 -30.98 -5.41 -5.80
C GLU A 813 -31.49 -4.79 -7.12
N MET A 814 -32.72 -5.09 -7.54
CA MET A 814 -33.11 -4.82 -8.92
C MET A 814 -33.40 -3.32 -9.18
N PRO A 815 -32.75 -2.70 -10.17
CA PRO A 815 -32.97 -1.29 -10.49
C PRO A 815 -34.38 -0.99 -11.01
N ASP A 816 -34.91 0.17 -10.63
CA ASP A 816 -36.24 0.65 -11.03
C ASP A 816 -36.43 0.77 -12.55
N PHE A 817 -35.37 1.19 -13.28
CA PHE A 817 -35.38 1.33 -14.74
C PHE A 817 -35.53 0.00 -15.51
N LEU A 818 -35.59 -1.13 -14.79
CA LEU A 818 -36.00 -2.44 -15.31
C LEU A 818 -37.43 -2.85 -14.90
N GLU A 819 -37.98 -2.36 -13.79
CA GLU A 819 -39.39 -2.58 -13.44
C GLU A 819 -40.35 -1.82 -14.37
N GLU A 820 -40.01 -0.58 -14.75
CA GLU A 820 -40.77 0.23 -15.72
C GLU A 820 -41.09 -0.49 -17.05
N LYS A 821 -40.30 -1.51 -17.41
CA LYS A 821 -40.41 -2.24 -18.68
C LYS A 821 -41.30 -3.49 -18.60
N LEU A 822 -41.83 -3.84 -17.42
CA LEU A 822 -42.53 -5.10 -17.17
C LEU A 822 -43.95 -4.96 -16.59
N ALA A 823 -44.37 -3.76 -16.17
CA ALA A 823 -45.69 -3.53 -15.59
C ALA A 823 -46.60 -2.69 -16.48
N HIS A 824 -47.87 -3.09 -16.60
CA HIS A 824 -48.96 -2.17 -16.97
C HIS A 824 -49.56 -1.59 -15.68
N GLU A 825 -49.46 -0.28 -15.50
CA GLU A 825 -50.05 0.41 -14.36
C GLU A 825 -51.57 0.25 -14.31
N VAL A 826 -52.12 -0.09 -13.14
CA VAL A 826 -53.56 -0.10 -12.87
C VAL A 826 -53.83 0.65 -11.55
N PRO A 827 -54.62 1.74 -11.55
CA PRO A 827 -54.88 2.51 -10.33
C PRO A 827 -55.64 1.72 -9.25
N SER A 828 -55.02 1.53 -8.08
CA SER A 828 -55.65 0.92 -6.91
C SER A 828 -56.53 1.94 -6.16
N SER A 829 -57.86 1.78 -6.26
CA SER A 829 -58.85 2.77 -5.79
C SER A 829 -59.24 2.69 -4.31
N ASN A 830 -58.31 2.35 -3.40
CA ASN A 830 -58.66 1.95 -2.03
C ASN A 830 -57.97 2.85 -0.96
N PRO A 831 -58.63 3.89 -0.42
CA PRO A 831 -58.00 4.98 0.33
C PRO A 831 -57.88 4.74 1.84
N THR A 832 -57.88 3.48 2.31
CA THR A 832 -58.08 3.13 3.73
C THR A 832 -56.87 2.45 4.40
N VAL A 833 -55.69 2.50 3.78
CA VAL A 833 -54.44 1.99 4.37
C VAL A 833 -53.43 3.13 4.47
N GLU A 834 -53.05 3.50 5.68
CA GLU A 834 -51.93 4.38 5.96
C GLU A 834 -50.60 3.64 5.67
N ARG A 835 -50.29 3.48 4.38
CA ARG A 835 -48.97 3.04 3.92
C ARG A 835 -47.98 4.16 4.22
N LEU A 836 -47.32 4.08 5.38
CA LEU A 836 -46.46 5.15 5.90
C LEU A 836 -45.32 5.54 4.95
N HIS A 837 -44.82 4.59 4.16
CA HIS A 837 -43.94 4.84 3.03
C HIS A 837 -44.44 4.09 1.80
N GLY A 838 -44.38 4.74 0.64
CA GLY A 838 -44.85 4.20 -0.63
C GLY A 838 -43.69 3.71 -1.49
N TYR A 839 -42.93 2.73 -0.98
CA TYR A 839 -41.93 1.98 -1.74
C TYR A 839 -42.20 0.47 -1.66
N SER A 840 -41.55 -0.25 -2.55
CA SER A 840 -41.71 -1.66 -2.92
C SER A 840 -40.35 -2.32 -3.25
N ALA A 841 -39.31 -1.51 -3.51
CA ALA A 841 -37.89 -1.88 -3.59
C ALA A 841 -37.00 -0.86 -2.83
N LEU A 842 -35.71 -1.19 -2.70
CA LEU A 842 -34.69 -0.39 -1.98
C LEU A 842 -34.26 0.87 -2.77
N SER A 843 -34.27 0.75 -4.09
CA SER A 843 -33.93 1.72 -5.15
C SER A 843 -34.60 3.09 -5.01
N GLU A 844 -35.87 3.22 -5.40
CA GLU A 844 -36.90 3.07 -4.38
C GLU A 844 -36.79 4.08 -3.21
N LEU A 845 -36.38 3.56 -2.05
CA LEU A 845 -36.15 4.33 -0.83
C LEU A 845 -34.97 5.32 -0.98
N TYR A 846 -33.90 4.92 -1.66
CA TYR A 846 -32.72 5.77 -1.86
C TYR A 846 -32.97 6.95 -2.78
N CYS A 847 -33.76 6.79 -3.85
CA CYS A 847 -34.21 7.91 -4.68
C CYS A 847 -34.96 8.96 -3.83
N GLN A 848 -35.86 8.53 -2.94
CA GLN A 848 -36.61 9.44 -2.06
C GLN A 848 -35.73 10.10 -1.00
N ILE A 849 -34.75 9.39 -0.44
CA ILE A 849 -33.73 9.95 0.47
C ILE A 849 -32.89 11.02 -0.25
N ARG A 850 -32.47 10.74 -1.49
CA ARG A 850 -31.67 11.65 -2.32
C ARG A 850 -32.42 12.95 -2.63
N GLU A 851 -33.69 12.85 -3.03
CA GLU A 851 -34.53 14.04 -3.24
C GLU A 851 -34.73 14.83 -1.93
N ALA A 852 -34.97 14.15 -0.81
CA ALA A 852 -35.16 14.80 0.49
C ALA A 852 -33.89 15.54 0.97
N LEU A 853 -32.69 14.98 0.73
CA LEU A 853 -31.41 15.65 1.03
C LEU A 853 -31.26 16.96 0.26
N VAL A 854 -31.69 17.03 -1.02
CA VAL A 854 -31.64 18.25 -1.83
C VAL A 854 -32.72 19.27 -1.42
N ASN A 855 -33.93 18.79 -1.13
CA ASN A 855 -35.11 19.64 -0.96
C ASN A 855 -35.31 20.20 0.45
N ILE A 856 -34.71 19.59 1.48
CA ILE A 856 -34.82 20.07 2.88
C ILE A 856 -33.61 20.98 3.20
N PRO A 857 -33.81 22.28 3.46
CA PRO A 857 -32.72 23.20 3.79
C PRO A 857 -32.15 22.96 5.19
N ASP A 858 -30.94 23.47 5.43
CA ASP A 858 -30.28 23.56 6.75
C ASP A 858 -30.16 22.24 7.53
N LEU A 859 -30.07 21.10 6.82
CA LEU A 859 -29.95 19.75 7.41
C LEU A 859 -28.67 19.53 8.22
N PHE A 860 -27.53 20.04 7.76
CA PHE A 860 -26.20 19.70 8.27
C PHE A 860 -25.80 20.63 9.41
N MET A 861 -25.61 20.06 10.61
CA MET A 861 -25.37 20.80 11.85
C MET A 861 -23.88 20.89 12.24
N VAL A 862 -23.01 20.32 11.41
CA VAL A 862 -21.64 19.94 11.75
C VAL A 862 -20.62 20.87 11.11
N LYS A 863 -19.40 20.88 11.67
CA LYS A 863 -18.29 21.62 11.06
C LYS A 863 -17.73 20.82 9.89
N LYS A 864 -17.45 21.51 8.79
CA LYS A 864 -16.70 20.94 7.67
C LYS A 864 -15.36 20.35 8.12
N GLY A 865 -14.98 19.20 7.56
CA GLY A 865 -13.83 18.38 7.94
C GLY A 865 -13.94 17.75 9.34
N SER A 866 -15.13 17.67 9.93
CA SER A 866 -15.31 17.29 11.36
C SER A 866 -16.35 16.21 11.65
N THR A 867 -16.77 15.39 10.66
CA THR A 867 -17.67 14.23 10.89
C THR A 867 -17.44 13.08 9.91
N GLY A 868 -17.88 11.89 10.33
CA GLY A 868 -17.63 10.62 9.66
C GLY A 868 -16.28 10.06 10.08
N GLY A 869 -16.27 8.84 10.61
CA GLY A 869 -15.03 8.16 10.96
C GLY A 869 -14.23 7.82 9.70
N GLU A 870 -12.91 8.04 9.72
CA GLU A 870 -12.04 7.86 8.54
C GLU A 870 -12.14 6.43 8.00
N HIS A 871 -12.76 6.26 6.83
CA HIS A 871 -12.94 4.98 6.16
C HIS A 871 -12.30 4.99 4.78
N ARG A 872 -11.39 4.03 4.56
CA ARG A 872 -10.61 3.90 3.31
C ARG A 872 -10.50 2.45 2.82
N LEU A 873 -11.27 1.53 3.39
CA LEU A 873 -11.33 0.13 2.96
C LEU A 873 -12.55 -0.06 2.05
N PHE A 874 -12.55 -1.12 1.24
CA PHE A 874 -13.71 -1.50 0.42
C PHE A 874 -14.13 -0.46 -0.63
N MET A 875 -13.24 0.46 -1.04
CA MET A 875 -13.47 1.37 -2.16
C MET A 875 -13.22 0.67 -3.50
N ARG A 876 -14.17 0.77 -4.44
CA ARG A 876 -13.98 0.25 -5.80
C ARG A 876 -12.83 1.00 -6.51
N ASP A 877 -12.08 0.25 -7.32
CA ASP A 877 -10.84 0.67 -8.00
C ASP A 877 -10.97 1.95 -8.84
N ASP A 878 -12.05 2.06 -9.62
CA ASP A 878 -12.35 3.22 -10.47
C ASP A 878 -12.58 4.51 -9.67
N LEU A 879 -13.30 4.41 -8.55
CA LEU A 879 -13.49 5.54 -7.63
C LEU A 879 -12.18 5.92 -6.94
N ASN A 880 -11.41 4.91 -6.50
CA ASN A 880 -10.13 5.10 -5.85
C ASN A 880 -9.10 5.73 -6.81
N LYS A 881 -9.16 5.47 -8.12
CA LYS A 881 -8.26 6.09 -9.11
C LYS A 881 -8.50 7.60 -9.23
N ALA A 882 -9.75 8.04 -9.30
CA ALA A 882 -10.11 9.45 -9.36
C ALA A 882 -9.94 10.19 -8.01
N HIS A 883 -10.24 9.52 -6.90
CA HIS A 883 -10.30 10.11 -5.55
C HIS A 883 -9.51 9.32 -4.48
N PRO A 884 -8.18 9.09 -4.65
CA PRO A 884 -7.38 8.30 -3.71
C PRO A 884 -7.26 8.92 -2.29
N ASP A 885 -7.56 10.20 -2.13
CA ASP A 885 -7.61 10.92 -0.84
C ASP A 885 -8.95 10.76 -0.09
N TYR A 886 -10.00 10.21 -0.72
CA TYR A 886 -11.34 10.09 -0.13
C TYR A 886 -11.37 9.17 1.10
N GLN A 887 -12.31 9.47 2.01
CA GLN A 887 -12.35 8.96 3.38
C GLN A 887 -13.76 8.57 3.86
N MET A 888 -14.75 8.50 2.97
CA MET A 888 -16.16 8.20 3.27
C MET A 888 -16.81 9.15 4.29
N GLN A 889 -16.23 10.33 4.46
CA GLN A 889 -16.72 11.36 5.38
C GLN A 889 -17.93 12.09 4.82
N VAL A 890 -18.83 12.50 5.71
CA VAL A 890 -20.02 13.30 5.42
C VAL A 890 -20.06 14.47 6.40
N ASP A 891 -20.08 15.68 5.87
CA ASP A 891 -20.18 16.93 6.64
C ASP A 891 -21.04 18.01 5.98
N ASP A 892 -21.42 17.82 4.71
CA ASP A 892 -22.22 18.73 3.91
C ASP A 892 -23.12 18.00 2.90
N LEU A 893 -23.92 18.76 2.15
CA LEU A 893 -24.82 18.20 1.13
C LEU A 893 -24.07 17.50 -0.01
N LYS A 894 -22.87 17.96 -0.40
CA LYS A 894 -22.11 17.35 -1.50
C LYS A 894 -21.61 15.96 -1.11
N THR A 895 -21.01 15.86 0.07
CA THR A 895 -20.50 14.61 0.65
C THR A 895 -21.64 13.62 0.93
N ALA A 896 -22.80 14.09 1.40
CA ALA A 896 -23.99 13.25 1.59
C ALA A 896 -24.58 12.72 0.27
N LEU A 897 -24.68 13.56 -0.77
CA LEU A 897 -25.17 13.11 -2.08
C LEU A 897 -24.21 12.12 -2.73
N PHE A 898 -22.89 12.36 -2.66
CA PHE A 898 -21.87 11.42 -3.13
C PHE A 898 -21.94 10.06 -2.40
N ALA A 899 -22.23 10.07 -1.10
CA ALA A 899 -22.45 8.83 -0.33
C ALA A 899 -23.67 8.04 -0.82
N ILE A 900 -24.82 8.69 -1.04
CA ILE A 900 -26.03 8.03 -1.57
C ILE A 900 -25.82 7.56 -3.01
N ASP A 901 -25.22 8.39 -3.87
CA ASP A 901 -24.92 8.02 -5.26
C ASP A 901 -23.99 6.80 -5.33
N MET A 902 -23.03 6.68 -4.40
CA MET A 902 -22.14 5.51 -4.33
C MET A 902 -22.85 4.25 -3.83
N ILE A 903 -23.86 4.34 -2.95
CA ILE A 903 -24.68 3.18 -2.52
C ILE A 903 -25.48 2.63 -3.71
N VAL A 904 -26.24 3.50 -4.39
CA VAL A 904 -27.06 3.15 -5.58
C VAL A 904 -26.20 2.62 -6.73
N GLU A 905 -24.98 3.15 -6.91
CA GLU A 905 -24.01 2.64 -7.89
C GLU A 905 -23.52 1.21 -7.56
N GLN A 906 -23.51 0.83 -6.28
CA GLN A 906 -22.99 -0.45 -5.84
C GLN A 906 -24.02 -1.58 -5.95
N GLY A 907 -25.23 -1.40 -5.40
CA GLY A 907 -26.34 -2.37 -5.44
C GLY A 907 -26.95 -2.55 -6.83
N GLU A 908 -27.61 -1.50 -7.30
CA GLU A 908 -28.37 -1.48 -8.56
C GLU A 908 -27.46 -1.25 -9.79
N GLY A 909 -26.62 -0.21 -9.73
CA GLY A 909 -25.87 0.35 -10.86
C GLY A 909 -26.70 1.33 -11.68
N CYS A 910 -26.45 2.64 -11.50
CA CYS A 910 -27.39 3.75 -11.71
C CYS A 910 -28.13 3.89 -13.06
N HIS A 911 -27.64 3.27 -14.14
CA HIS A 911 -28.32 3.28 -15.45
C HIS A 911 -27.88 2.10 -16.32
N ALA A 912 -28.80 1.56 -17.12
CA ALA A 912 -28.56 0.38 -17.96
C ALA A 912 -27.37 0.50 -18.93
N GLU A 913 -27.05 1.72 -19.37
CA GLU A 913 -25.93 2.00 -20.29
C GLU A 913 -24.61 2.33 -19.58
N SER A 914 -24.60 2.41 -18.24
CA SER A 914 -23.39 2.67 -17.47
C SER A 914 -22.45 1.45 -17.50
N PRO A 915 -21.15 1.60 -17.83
CA PRO A 915 -20.17 0.50 -17.72
C PRO A 915 -20.12 -0.11 -16.31
N LYS A 916 -20.48 0.66 -15.28
CA LYS A 916 -20.53 0.21 -13.88
C LYS A 916 -21.67 -0.75 -13.60
N PHE A 917 -22.77 -0.70 -14.36
CA PHE A 917 -23.93 -1.58 -14.19
C PHE A 917 -23.53 -3.07 -14.26
N ALA A 918 -22.60 -3.45 -15.13
CA ALA A 918 -22.09 -4.82 -15.22
C ALA A 918 -21.42 -5.36 -13.93
N ARG A 919 -21.02 -4.46 -13.01
CA ARG A 919 -20.38 -4.77 -11.72
C ARG A 919 -21.32 -4.63 -10.51
N SER A 920 -22.55 -4.16 -10.69
CA SER A 920 -23.50 -3.98 -9.59
C SER A 920 -23.92 -5.31 -8.95
N HIS A 921 -24.39 -5.28 -7.70
CA HIS A 921 -24.80 -6.49 -6.96
C HIS A 921 -25.90 -7.24 -7.71
N TYR A 922 -26.85 -6.53 -8.31
CA TYR A 922 -27.84 -7.09 -9.24
C TYR A 922 -27.21 -7.96 -10.34
N GLN A 923 -26.20 -7.45 -11.06
CA GLN A 923 -25.54 -8.20 -12.13
C GLN A 923 -24.58 -9.29 -11.61
N GLN A 924 -24.08 -9.18 -10.38
CA GLN A 924 -23.32 -10.24 -9.72
C GLN A 924 -24.25 -11.40 -9.33
N PHE A 925 -25.35 -11.12 -8.64
CA PHE A 925 -26.34 -12.12 -8.24
C PHE A 925 -27.06 -12.77 -9.43
N ARG A 926 -27.30 -12.03 -10.52
CA ARG A 926 -27.81 -12.63 -11.77
C ARG A 926 -26.85 -13.63 -12.37
N ARG A 927 -25.56 -13.30 -12.49
CA ARG A 927 -24.54 -14.25 -12.97
C ARG A 927 -24.44 -15.50 -12.09
N VAL A 928 -24.62 -15.34 -10.78
CA VAL A 928 -24.74 -16.47 -9.84
C VAL A 928 -26.01 -17.29 -10.12
N ALA A 929 -27.18 -16.67 -10.24
CA ALA A 929 -28.46 -17.36 -10.51
C ALA A 929 -28.47 -18.10 -11.86
N ASP A 930 -27.93 -17.48 -12.92
CA ASP A 930 -27.86 -18.05 -14.26
C ASP A 930 -26.96 -19.28 -14.28
N ALA A 931 -25.82 -19.25 -13.58
CA ALA A 931 -24.92 -20.40 -13.45
C ALA A 931 -25.52 -21.51 -12.54
N LEU A 932 -26.19 -21.13 -11.45
CA LEU A 932 -26.89 -22.05 -10.56
C LEU A 932 -27.93 -22.90 -11.29
N THR A 933 -28.63 -22.29 -12.26
CA THR A 933 -29.74 -22.90 -13.00
C THR A 933 -29.29 -23.99 -13.99
N GLN A 934 -28.00 -24.05 -14.34
CA GLN A 934 -27.47 -24.97 -15.35
C GLN A 934 -27.06 -26.34 -14.77
N GLU A 935 -26.89 -26.44 -13.45
CA GLU A 935 -26.31 -27.61 -12.78
C GLU A 935 -27.33 -28.64 -12.28
N GLN A 936 -26.90 -29.92 -12.22
CA GLN A 936 -27.74 -31.05 -11.81
C GLN A 936 -26.94 -32.15 -11.09
N MET A 937 -27.60 -32.86 -10.19
CA MET A 937 -27.09 -34.05 -9.50
C MET A 937 -28.07 -35.23 -9.60
N HIS A 938 -27.67 -36.39 -9.08
CA HIS A 938 -28.56 -37.53 -8.89
C HIS A 938 -28.91 -37.72 -7.42
N ASP A 939 -30.20 -37.94 -7.16
CA ASP A 939 -30.73 -38.25 -5.84
C ASP A 939 -30.30 -39.66 -5.39
N ALA A 940 -29.79 -39.79 -4.15
CA ALA A 940 -29.13 -41.00 -3.68
C ALA A 940 -30.08 -42.16 -3.34
N GLU A 941 -31.36 -41.88 -3.03
CA GLU A 941 -32.34 -42.92 -2.69
C GLU A 941 -33.18 -43.37 -3.90
N THR A 942 -33.42 -42.48 -4.86
CA THR A 942 -34.31 -42.71 -6.01
C THR A 942 -33.61 -42.74 -7.37
N GLY A 943 -32.33 -42.35 -7.43
CA GLY A 943 -31.51 -42.31 -8.66
C GLY A 943 -31.92 -41.24 -9.69
N ARG A 944 -32.96 -40.44 -9.38
CA ARG A 944 -33.50 -39.41 -10.29
C ARG A 944 -32.58 -38.22 -10.37
N LYS A 945 -32.57 -37.52 -11.52
CA LYS A 945 -31.93 -36.21 -11.59
C LYS A 945 -32.73 -35.17 -10.80
N VAL A 946 -32.03 -34.43 -9.96
CA VAL A 946 -32.53 -33.23 -9.26
C VAL A 946 -31.53 -32.08 -9.48
N PRO A 947 -31.98 -30.83 -9.70
CA PRO A 947 -31.10 -29.65 -9.81
C PRO A 947 -30.31 -29.29 -8.52
N TRP A 948 -29.85 -28.04 -8.41
CA TRP A 948 -28.72 -27.67 -7.54
C TRP A 948 -28.92 -26.38 -6.66
N ASN A 949 -28.57 -26.42 -5.36
CA ASN A 949 -28.37 -25.28 -4.40
C ASN A 949 -27.22 -25.50 -3.37
N PRO A 950 -26.20 -24.63 -3.22
CA PRO A 950 -24.95 -24.91 -2.48
C PRO A 950 -24.94 -25.09 -0.95
N SER A 951 -26.07 -25.30 -0.28
CA SER A 951 -26.13 -25.19 1.19
C SER A 951 -26.13 -26.50 1.99
N TYR A 952 -25.68 -26.41 3.25
CA TYR A 952 -26.15 -27.31 4.31
C TYR A 952 -27.69 -27.21 4.46
N PRO A 953 -28.39 -28.26 4.93
CA PRO A 953 -29.83 -28.25 5.15
C PRO A 953 -30.21 -27.46 6.42
N ALA A 954 -29.84 -26.19 6.49
CA ALA A 954 -30.06 -25.32 7.64
C ALA A 954 -31.55 -24.98 7.85
N LEU A 955 -31.86 -24.42 9.03
CA LEU A 955 -33.17 -23.89 9.39
C LEU A 955 -33.33 -22.43 8.94
N ARG A 956 -34.38 -22.13 8.17
CA ARG A 956 -34.82 -20.75 7.90
C ARG A 956 -35.21 -20.06 9.22
N ASN A 957 -34.78 -18.82 9.46
CA ASN A 957 -34.97 -18.07 10.71
C ASN A 957 -34.74 -18.96 11.95
N PRO A 958 -33.50 -19.47 12.19
CA PRO A 958 -33.22 -20.23 13.40
C PRO A 958 -33.41 -19.34 14.62
N SER A 959 -33.74 -19.91 15.78
CA SER A 959 -33.96 -19.11 17.01
C SER A 959 -33.62 -19.86 18.29
N VAL A 960 -33.17 -19.11 19.31
CA VAL A 960 -33.07 -19.58 20.70
C VAL A 960 -34.39 -19.45 21.48
N HIS A 961 -35.40 -18.76 20.96
CA HIS A 961 -36.66 -18.47 21.66
C HIS A 961 -37.82 -19.33 21.15
N HIS A 962 -38.60 -19.87 22.09
CA HIS A 962 -39.68 -20.82 21.77
C HIS A 962 -41.01 -20.14 21.36
N ARG A 963 -40.93 -18.97 20.73
CA ARG A 963 -42.07 -18.10 20.39
C ARG A 963 -42.25 -17.96 18.88
N ASP A 964 -43.51 -17.79 18.50
CA ASP A 964 -44.05 -17.59 17.15
C ASP A 964 -43.85 -18.71 16.11
N TYR A 965 -44.67 -18.64 15.06
CA TYR A 965 -44.71 -19.59 13.95
C TYR A 965 -43.69 -19.26 12.83
N ASN A 966 -43.01 -18.11 12.93
CA ASN A 966 -42.07 -17.60 11.93
C ASN A 966 -40.60 -17.98 12.21
N THR A 967 -40.30 -18.47 13.42
CA THR A 967 -38.98 -18.97 13.81
C THR A 967 -38.87 -20.49 13.64
N ASN A 968 -37.63 -20.99 13.65
CA ASN A 968 -37.32 -22.40 13.80
C ASN A 968 -36.41 -22.60 15.02
N VAL A 969 -37.03 -22.89 16.17
CA VAL A 969 -36.35 -23.19 17.44
C VAL A 969 -35.32 -24.32 17.29
N VAL A 970 -34.09 -24.07 17.74
CA VAL A 970 -33.06 -25.11 17.92
C VAL A 970 -33.22 -25.75 19.29
N THR A 971 -33.36 -27.08 19.34
CA THR A 971 -33.69 -27.83 20.55
C THR A 971 -32.56 -28.71 21.08
N VAL A 972 -31.48 -28.92 20.31
CA VAL A 972 -30.28 -29.65 20.77
C VAL A 972 -29.49 -28.75 21.74
N PRO A 973 -29.28 -29.15 23.02
CA PRO A 973 -28.66 -28.26 24.02
C PRO A 973 -27.27 -27.77 23.66
N GLN A 974 -26.43 -28.61 23.02
CA GLN A 974 -25.08 -28.23 22.63
C GLN A 974 -25.09 -27.21 21.46
N THR A 975 -25.91 -27.45 20.43
CA THR A 975 -26.10 -26.50 19.31
C THR A 975 -26.68 -25.17 19.78
N ARG A 976 -27.60 -25.22 20.75
CA ARG A 976 -28.17 -24.04 21.39
C ARG A 976 -27.10 -23.21 22.10
N ALA A 977 -26.24 -23.84 22.91
CA ALA A 977 -25.16 -23.14 23.60
C ALA A 977 -24.19 -22.43 22.63
N VAL A 978 -23.83 -23.07 21.51
CA VAL A 978 -23.02 -22.45 20.44
C VAL A 978 -23.74 -21.23 19.84
N MET A 979 -25.06 -21.27 19.66
CA MET A 979 -25.85 -20.16 19.13
C MET A 979 -26.04 -19.01 20.14
N GLU A 980 -26.19 -19.32 21.42
CA GLU A 980 -26.22 -18.33 22.50
C GLU A 980 -24.87 -17.60 22.61
N ILE A 981 -23.74 -18.32 22.51
CA ILE A 981 -22.39 -17.75 22.41
C ILE A 981 -22.24 -16.89 21.15
N PHE A 982 -22.72 -17.34 19.99
CA PHE A 982 -22.67 -16.57 18.74
C PHE A 982 -23.43 -15.24 18.85
N ASN A 983 -24.64 -15.25 19.39
CA ASN A 983 -25.47 -14.04 19.50
C ASN A 983 -24.84 -13.02 20.47
N GLU A 984 -24.34 -13.47 21.62
CA GLU A 984 -23.57 -12.61 22.54
C GLU A 984 -22.28 -12.06 21.89
N THR A 985 -21.60 -12.85 21.07
CA THR A 985 -20.43 -12.40 20.29
C THR A 985 -20.82 -11.30 19.28
N TYR A 986 -21.97 -11.45 18.60
CA TYR A 986 -22.51 -10.42 17.71
C TYR A 986 -22.93 -9.15 18.46
N PHE A 987 -23.55 -9.29 19.63
CA PHE A 987 -23.87 -8.16 20.51
C PHE A 987 -22.61 -7.38 20.89
N ILE A 988 -21.52 -8.05 21.26
CA ILE A 988 -20.25 -7.38 21.60
C ILE A 988 -19.66 -6.63 20.39
N MET A 989 -19.72 -7.22 19.19
CA MET A 989 -19.24 -6.55 17.96
C MET A 989 -20.00 -5.24 17.71
N MET A 990 -21.33 -5.27 17.80
CA MET A 990 -22.17 -4.07 17.64
C MET A 990 -21.99 -3.08 18.80
N GLN A 991 -21.81 -3.57 20.04
CA GLN A 991 -21.53 -2.74 21.21
C GLN A 991 -20.17 -2.03 21.12
N LEU A 992 -19.13 -2.66 20.56
CA LEU A 992 -17.83 -2.02 20.29
C LEU A 992 -17.97 -0.86 19.29
N MET A 993 -18.79 -1.05 18.25
CA MET A 993 -19.10 -0.01 17.26
C MET A 993 -19.87 1.17 17.88
N VAL A 994 -20.90 0.89 18.70
CA VAL A 994 -21.63 1.91 19.48
C VAL A 994 -20.71 2.65 20.46
N GLN A 995 -19.81 1.95 21.15
CA GLN A 995 -18.83 2.60 22.02
C GLN A 995 -17.85 3.48 21.23
N HIS A 996 -17.43 3.05 20.02
CA HIS A 996 -16.55 3.87 19.20
C HIS A 996 -17.22 5.18 18.77
N PHE A 997 -18.38 5.14 18.12
CA PHE A 997 -19.04 6.35 17.65
C PHE A 997 -19.60 7.21 18.79
N GLY A 998 -19.88 6.64 19.97
CA GLY A 998 -20.26 7.40 21.17
C GLY A 998 -19.09 8.12 21.85
N LEU A 999 -17.87 7.56 21.83
CA LEU A 999 -16.66 8.18 22.39
C LEU A 999 -15.96 9.12 21.40
N MET A 1000 -15.94 8.74 20.12
CA MET A 1000 -15.13 9.33 19.06
C MET A 1000 -15.88 9.31 17.71
N PRO A 1001 -16.99 10.06 17.55
CA PRO A 1001 -17.76 10.11 16.30
C PRO A 1001 -16.98 10.66 15.08
N THR A 1002 -15.79 11.21 15.34
CA THR A 1002 -14.85 11.77 14.35
C THR A 1002 -13.53 10.98 14.28
N GLY A 1003 -13.45 9.83 14.98
CA GLY A 1003 -12.23 9.04 15.11
C GLY A 1003 -11.85 8.30 13.84
N SER A 1004 -10.55 8.01 13.68
CA SER A 1004 -10.09 7.16 12.58
C SER A 1004 -10.46 5.70 12.86
N LEU A 1005 -11.34 5.12 12.04
CA LEU A 1005 -11.85 3.77 12.25
C LEU A 1005 -10.73 2.71 12.16
N ARG A 1006 -9.67 2.98 11.36
CA ARG A 1006 -8.45 2.14 11.31
C ARG A 1006 -7.62 2.17 12.60
N ARG A 1007 -7.58 3.31 13.30
CA ARG A 1007 -6.77 3.48 14.54
C ARG A 1007 -7.57 3.14 15.80
N SER A 1008 -8.89 3.01 15.68
CA SER A 1008 -9.77 2.65 16.78
C SER A 1008 -9.50 1.22 17.25
N LYS A 1009 -8.90 1.10 18.44
CA LYS A 1009 -8.76 -0.17 19.18
C LYS A 1009 -10.09 -0.92 19.33
N LEU A 1010 -11.20 -0.19 19.42
CA LEU A 1010 -12.55 -0.76 19.49
C LEU A 1010 -13.01 -1.38 18.16
N MET A 1011 -12.73 -0.71 17.04
CA MET A 1011 -13.12 -1.22 15.71
C MET A 1011 -12.22 -2.36 15.25
N ASN A 1012 -10.92 -2.30 15.54
CA ASN A 1012 -9.99 -3.39 15.23
C ASN A 1012 -10.39 -4.66 16.00
N ALA A 1013 -10.68 -4.54 17.31
CA ALA A 1013 -11.27 -5.62 18.08
C ALA A 1013 -12.62 -6.09 17.51
N GLY A 1014 -13.47 -5.20 16.99
CA GLY A 1014 -14.72 -5.57 16.30
C GLY A 1014 -14.49 -6.42 15.03
N ILE A 1015 -13.44 -6.13 14.27
CA ILE A 1015 -13.02 -6.92 13.10
C ILE A 1015 -12.49 -8.30 13.53
N ASP A 1016 -11.69 -8.36 14.59
CA ASP A 1016 -11.20 -9.63 15.16
C ASP A 1016 -12.35 -10.50 15.70
N VAL A 1017 -13.33 -9.89 16.39
CA VAL A 1017 -14.56 -10.56 16.85
C VAL A 1017 -15.35 -11.11 15.66
N MET A 1018 -15.53 -10.32 14.61
CA MET A 1018 -16.28 -10.73 13.41
C MET A 1018 -15.59 -11.90 12.68
N THR A 1019 -14.26 -11.82 12.50
CA THR A 1019 -13.50 -12.76 11.65
C THR A 1019 -13.02 -14.01 12.39
N GLY A 1020 -12.58 -13.88 13.64
CA GLY A 1020 -12.02 -14.97 14.44
C GLY A 1020 -12.99 -15.61 15.45
N MET A 1021 -14.11 -14.96 15.77
CA MET A 1021 -15.13 -15.53 16.67
C MET A 1021 -16.46 -15.79 15.96
N MET A 1022 -17.14 -14.75 15.44
CA MET A 1022 -18.46 -14.89 14.81
C MET A 1022 -18.40 -15.82 13.60
N ARG A 1023 -17.46 -15.62 12.66
CA ARG A 1023 -17.35 -16.44 11.45
C ARG A 1023 -17.20 -17.95 11.75
N PRO A 1024 -16.22 -18.43 12.54
CA PRO A 1024 -16.10 -19.86 12.82
C PRO A 1024 -17.30 -20.41 13.61
N LEU A 1025 -17.88 -19.66 14.54
CA LEU A 1025 -19.12 -20.07 15.23
C LEU A 1025 -20.32 -20.19 14.27
N GLY A 1026 -20.45 -19.26 13.34
CA GLY A 1026 -21.50 -19.25 12.31
C GLY A 1026 -21.35 -20.39 11.30
N GLU A 1027 -20.14 -20.63 10.78
CA GLU A 1027 -19.83 -21.75 9.89
C GLU A 1027 -20.02 -23.11 10.62
N LEU A 1028 -19.67 -23.20 11.91
CA LEU A 1028 -19.94 -24.38 12.75
C LEU A 1028 -21.44 -24.66 12.89
N LEU A 1029 -22.25 -23.65 13.25
CA LEU A 1029 -23.70 -23.81 13.47
C LEU A 1029 -24.43 -24.40 12.26
N MET A 1030 -24.02 -24.06 11.04
CA MET A 1030 -24.62 -24.60 9.80
C MET A 1030 -24.42 -26.12 9.64
N SER A 1031 -23.42 -26.71 10.30
CA SER A 1031 -23.15 -28.15 10.32
C SER A 1031 -23.80 -28.89 11.50
N MET A 1032 -24.14 -28.18 12.57
CA MET A 1032 -24.64 -28.78 13.81
C MET A 1032 -26.13 -29.17 13.72
N PRO A 1033 -26.58 -30.26 14.38
CA PRO A 1033 -27.97 -30.69 14.33
C PRO A 1033 -28.89 -29.69 15.04
N SER A 1034 -30.00 -29.31 14.39
CA SER A 1034 -30.99 -28.40 14.99
C SER A 1034 -31.89 -29.08 16.03
N GLY A 1035 -32.10 -30.39 15.90
CA GLY A 1035 -33.12 -31.15 16.62
C GLY A 1035 -34.43 -31.32 15.84
N LYS A 1036 -34.59 -30.66 14.69
CA LYS A 1036 -35.58 -31.05 13.67
C LYS A 1036 -34.98 -32.11 12.74
N TYR A 1037 -35.79 -33.08 12.32
CA TYR A 1037 -35.35 -34.20 11.49
C TYR A 1037 -34.76 -33.72 10.15
N GLY A 1038 -33.57 -34.21 9.80
CA GLY A 1038 -32.89 -33.84 8.54
C GLY A 1038 -32.43 -32.38 8.43
N LYS A 1039 -32.41 -31.61 9.52
CA LYS A 1039 -32.10 -30.17 9.51
C LYS A 1039 -30.94 -29.79 10.44
N THR A 1040 -29.97 -29.07 9.93
CA THR A 1040 -28.93 -28.40 10.71
C THR A 1040 -29.40 -27.04 11.23
N ALA A 1041 -28.68 -26.46 12.19
CA ALA A 1041 -28.95 -25.11 12.70
C ALA A 1041 -28.33 -24.04 11.79
N GLY A 1042 -28.21 -22.82 12.32
CA GLY A 1042 -27.52 -21.68 11.73
C GLY A 1042 -27.51 -20.54 12.75
N PRO A 1043 -26.71 -19.48 12.55
CA PRO A 1043 -26.71 -18.29 13.41
C PRO A 1043 -28.06 -17.56 13.32
N SER A 1044 -28.63 -17.15 14.45
CA SER A 1044 -29.89 -16.39 14.47
C SER A 1044 -29.71 -14.87 14.51
N PHE A 1045 -28.55 -14.39 14.94
CA PHE A 1045 -28.23 -12.95 15.10
C PHE A 1045 -29.19 -12.20 16.06
N GLU A 1046 -29.94 -12.93 16.88
CA GLU A 1046 -30.90 -12.37 17.86
C GLU A 1046 -30.15 -11.67 18.99
N ILE A 1047 -30.19 -10.33 19.02
CA ILE A 1047 -29.53 -9.50 20.05
C ILE A 1047 -30.45 -8.40 20.57
N GLU A 1048 -30.24 -7.99 21.82
CA GLU A 1048 -30.79 -6.73 22.34
C GLU A 1048 -30.06 -5.53 21.69
N THR A 1049 -30.75 -4.39 21.52
CA THR A 1049 -30.13 -3.19 20.96
C THR A 1049 -28.99 -2.69 21.86
N PRO A 1050 -27.73 -2.63 21.38
CA PRO A 1050 -26.61 -2.13 22.18
C PRO A 1050 -26.76 -0.63 22.47
N ILE A 1051 -26.40 -0.23 23.69
CA ILE A 1051 -26.59 1.13 24.21
C ILE A 1051 -25.23 1.74 24.55
N TYR A 1052 -25.03 3.01 24.24
CA TYR A 1052 -23.80 3.71 24.58
C TYR A 1052 -23.62 3.85 26.11
N ILE A 1053 -22.51 3.34 26.63
CA ILE A 1053 -22.07 3.45 28.02
C ILE A 1053 -21.11 4.66 28.12
N PRO A 1054 -21.49 5.81 28.74
CA PRO A 1054 -20.70 7.04 28.62
C PRO A 1054 -19.42 7.10 29.48
N ASN A 1055 -19.22 6.17 30.42
CA ASN A 1055 -17.99 6.06 31.21
C ASN A 1055 -17.06 5.02 30.53
N PRO A 1056 -15.86 5.40 30.05
CA PRO A 1056 -14.98 4.48 29.34
C PRO A 1056 -14.47 3.31 30.19
N GLU A 1057 -14.04 3.56 31.42
CA GLU A 1057 -13.57 2.54 32.38
C GLU A 1057 -14.65 1.49 32.63
N LEU A 1058 -15.89 1.93 32.88
CA LEU A 1058 -17.04 1.06 33.09
C LEU A 1058 -17.42 0.30 31.81
N ALA A 1059 -17.33 0.94 30.64
CA ALA A 1059 -17.61 0.31 29.36
C ALA A 1059 -16.61 -0.81 29.04
N MET A 1060 -15.30 -0.54 29.17
CA MET A 1060 -14.26 -1.54 28.94
C MET A 1060 -14.36 -2.68 29.96
N SER A 1061 -14.62 -2.36 31.24
CA SER A 1061 -14.88 -3.36 32.30
C SER A 1061 -16.08 -4.26 31.99
N ALA A 1062 -17.16 -3.72 31.42
CA ALA A 1062 -18.34 -4.48 31.05
C ALA A 1062 -18.08 -5.39 29.84
N ILE A 1063 -17.32 -4.92 28.85
CA ILE A 1063 -16.91 -5.68 27.67
C ILE A 1063 -15.96 -6.82 28.07
N ALA A 1064 -14.93 -6.54 28.89
CA ALA A 1064 -13.98 -7.52 29.41
C ALA A 1064 -14.69 -8.70 30.09
N ARG A 1065 -15.67 -8.42 30.96
CA ARG A 1065 -16.46 -9.44 31.68
C ARG A 1065 -17.37 -10.26 30.76
N ARG A 1066 -17.90 -9.69 29.67
CA ARG A 1066 -18.63 -10.50 28.67
C ARG A 1066 -17.67 -11.45 27.94
N PHE A 1067 -16.48 -11.00 27.55
CA PHE A 1067 -15.46 -11.88 26.95
C PHE A 1067 -15.01 -13.00 27.90
N GLU A 1068 -14.74 -12.69 29.18
CA GLU A 1068 -14.41 -13.68 30.22
C GLU A 1068 -15.50 -14.77 30.33
N GLN A 1069 -16.78 -14.35 30.38
CA GLN A 1069 -17.92 -15.26 30.45
C GLN A 1069 -18.04 -16.14 29.20
N LEU A 1070 -17.88 -15.58 28.00
CA LEU A 1070 -17.88 -16.34 26.76
C LEU A 1070 -16.71 -17.33 26.67
N GLY A 1071 -15.51 -16.95 27.14
CA GLY A 1071 -14.36 -17.84 27.26
C GLY A 1071 -14.64 -19.06 28.15
N HIS A 1072 -15.31 -18.85 29.29
CA HIS A 1072 -15.76 -19.96 30.15
C HIS A 1072 -16.84 -20.84 29.50
N GLN A 1073 -17.85 -20.26 28.87
CA GLN A 1073 -18.93 -21.00 28.20
C GLN A 1073 -18.43 -21.79 26.99
N ALA A 1074 -17.51 -21.23 26.20
CA ALA A 1074 -16.94 -21.87 25.02
C ALA A 1074 -16.05 -23.06 25.40
N ARG A 1075 -15.19 -22.94 26.43
CA ARG A 1075 -14.42 -24.09 26.95
C ARG A 1075 -15.29 -25.23 27.48
N ALA A 1076 -16.47 -24.93 28.02
CA ALA A 1076 -17.44 -25.95 28.44
C ALA A 1076 -18.12 -26.66 27.24
N THR A 1077 -18.03 -26.09 26.04
CA THR A 1077 -18.77 -26.51 24.84
C THR A 1077 -17.82 -27.21 23.85
N GLN A 1078 -17.59 -28.50 24.07
CA GLN A 1078 -16.58 -29.37 23.41
C GLN A 1078 -16.51 -29.38 21.86
N VAL A 1079 -17.42 -28.71 21.16
CA VAL A 1079 -17.46 -28.59 19.69
C VAL A 1079 -16.87 -27.28 19.17
N ILE A 1080 -16.62 -26.30 20.05
CA ILE A 1080 -16.00 -25.02 19.67
C ILE A 1080 -14.47 -25.22 19.61
N HIS A 1081 -13.86 -24.78 18.51
CA HIS A 1081 -12.41 -24.87 18.30
C HIS A 1081 -11.64 -23.94 19.26
N SER A 1082 -10.42 -24.34 19.66
CA SER A 1082 -9.72 -23.70 20.78
C SER A 1082 -9.38 -22.23 20.52
N SER A 1083 -9.03 -21.88 19.28
CA SER A 1083 -8.81 -20.52 18.81
C SER A 1083 -9.91 -19.53 19.22
N VAL A 1084 -11.18 -19.95 19.21
CA VAL A 1084 -12.31 -19.08 19.56
C VAL A 1084 -12.29 -18.70 21.04
N TYR A 1085 -12.05 -19.66 21.95
CA TYR A 1085 -11.97 -19.34 23.38
C TYR A 1085 -10.64 -18.71 23.78
N GLU A 1086 -9.55 -19.00 23.07
CA GLU A 1086 -8.26 -18.32 23.21
C GLU A 1086 -8.36 -16.84 22.81
N MET A 1087 -9.14 -16.51 21.77
CA MET A 1087 -9.46 -15.11 21.46
C MET A 1087 -10.36 -14.46 22.51
N PHE A 1088 -11.36 -15.16 23.06
CA PHE A 1088 -12.14 -14.63 24.18
C PHE A 1088 -11.25 -14.31 25.40
N ASP A 1089 -10.29 -15.18 25.75
CA ASP A 1089 -9.30 -14.92 26.81
C ASP A 1089 -8.42 -13.69 26.51
N PHE A 1090 -7.98 -13.53 25.25
CA PHE A 1090 -7.15 -12.40 24.82
C PHE A 1090 -7.91 -11.08 24.96
N TYR A 1091 -9.13 -10.97 24.43
CA TYR A 1091 -9.91 -9.73 24.50
C TYR A 1091 -10.43 -9.43 25.91
N ALA A 1092 -10.68 -10.45 26.76
CA ALA A 1092 -10.99 -10.22 28.17
C ALA A 1092 -9.87 -9.41 28.86
N ARG A 1093 -8.60 -9.84 28.71
CA ARG A 1093 -7.44 -9.14 29.29
C ARG A 1093 -7.20 -7.78 28.63
N PHE A 1094 -7.26 -7.71 27.30
CA PHE A 1094 -7.09 -6.46 26.55
C PHE A 1094 -8.08 -5.37 27.02
N PHE A 1095 -9.36 -5.73 27.23
CA PHE A 1095 -10.36 -4.78 27.73
C PHE A 1095 -10.24 -4.51 29.23
N GLU A 1096 -9.67 -5.42 30.04
CA GLU A 1096 -9.29 -5.13 31.43
C GLU A 1096 -8.11 -4.12 31.49
N ASP A 1097 -7.08 -4.29 30.67
CA ASP A 1097 -5.96 -3.34 30.54
C ASP A 1097 -6.43 -1.96 30.06
N LEU A 1098 -7.36 -1.90 29.10
CA LEU A 1098 -7.99 -0.65 28.64
C LEU A 1098 -8.90 -0.02 29.71
N ALA A 1099 -9.56 -0.82 30.56
CA ALA A 1099 -10.34 -0.30 31.69
C ALA A 1099 -9.44 0.37 32.74
N ASN A 1100 -8.27 -0.22 33.01
CA ASN A 1100 -7.25 0.36 33.90
C ASN A 1100 -6.57 1.62 33.29
N HIS A 1101 -6.52 1.73 31.96
CA HIS A 1101 -5.82 2.81 31.24
C HIS A 1101 -6.70 3.50 30.18
N PRO A 1102 -7.87 4.09 30.54
CA PRO A 1102 -8.87 4.54 29.56
C PRO A 1102 -8.40 5.71 28.68
N GLN A 1103 -7.35 6.44 29.09
CA GLN A 1103 -6.68 7.45 28.25
C GLN A 1103 -6.16 6.85 26.93
N SER A 1104 -5.75 5.58 26.94
CA SER A 1104 -5.21 4.87 25.78
C SER A 1104 -6.26 4.54 24.70
N LEU A 1105 -7.53 4.88 24.90
CA LEU A 1105 -8.56 4.82 23.85
C LEU A 1105 -8.43 5.98 22.85
N PHE A 1106 -7.75 7.08 23.22
CA PHE A 1106 -7.61 8.31 22.42
C PHE A 1106 -6.22 8.48 21.78
N HIS A 1107 -5.38 7.43 21.86
CA HIS A 1107 -4.01 7.37 21.35
C HIS A 1107 -3.81 6.13 20.49
#